data_AF-A0A255SZH2-F1
#
_entry.id   AF-A0A255SZH2-F1
#
_cell.length_a   1.000
_cell.length_b   1.000
_cell.length_c   1.000
_cell.angle_alpha   90.00
_cell.angle_beta   90.00
_cell.angle_gamma   90.00
#
_symmetry.space_group_name_H-M   'P 1'
#
loop_
_entity.id
_entity.type
_entity.pdbx_description
1 polymer ?
#
loop_
_entity_poly.entity_id
_entity_poly.type
_entity_poly.pdbx_seq_one_letter_code
_entity_poly.pdbx_strand_id
1 'polypeptide(L)'
;MRKLFITMVLALLTISASLKAQDESLVLHYDFRSVDGTTVHSASGGGPDATLKNNARVETMGEYNVLSLGTANGYLDMTPAAGDLLKASDNYTISAYYCVDDNASLDGNGYFLWAFSTASACTQTEGKYSAYRLNAQRIATSTGGYGSETGFSVGNASAKGRWIHVAYTENATTGRLYIDGELKATISAMPRNSTNYGNATIQYCWLGRAPFSGDSYLKSTLVADFRLYNRTLEATEVSKLAGETRGLEYAYEHSPEGDNSKLLAAIAEAEALVNCSDAGMYMPGALADLQDALLMAGNIAAGGYSQTLIDRHVAMLTDAMSVVRATTGMTFDMGSLEGAYDTNRGFIHPGGLHTQADFDRIKAQIAAGNEKVVSAYNILKNAEYAQPTIQTYPVETIIRGGTTGQNYINAARGATMAYQNALRWKIEGNTSCAAAGVRILKAWANTCKLVSGDSNWALAAGLYGYEFAQAAELLRDYDGWGNNGFENFKKWMLTVWYPGCIHFLRGRNGTWENIGNQGGIRPGHYWSNWPLCNALAVISIGILCDDVFIYNQGMSFLKYDQVGTFRDPRTDDLILNDGCTEFWGNLIVTTSESELETGAYGKLGQMQESGRDGGHAAMALGLAVDIAHVAWNQGDDLFSYMDNRLAAGIEFTAACTQNETGLPWTNYKYVDCRTAWHNGWLMTAPAEPAEVRNYWGTVIGHYEGVKGVKMPYAEKAYQQMGIDAGGMGGTSGGYDHLGYSVLMNTYDGIAPADKVPTLLTPRMEYDGQTIDHNELGGLKNNYAVDTNKALPRGKTVRLMPQLPEDEEDTGNWKWNTGETTKDITITTDRSYAYRATYTNKNGIESQQVFTIAVDGDCVPSQSATPYIIYNGETISTDTLTVFYGETVTLGIWGTGGYESYQWDNGSNGTTLVTRPLVRARDFAGAYINQGGARSVCKFHIDIQNMRIQTIVNGHVMVDTVDVTVNKGDQVVFGPYVPDALPGCSYKWSSGQTTRTVLIDSAAVSGTYTLDYTVNGEKGQIVYTLLVNDDKDCAIANGEYMIYDRYNDTYLTANGNNLSCIMSQKASGEDISTQVWYLENDGSNYYNIVNSDTLFLTLAAKTSTTTGRYPFAFRQALGTDYYELHNKYPYYWLFGSDGKISVSKSKQPTTYPLMLIPYNANAISNPTIQDGGATAIYNIMGQKLSQPVKGLNIINGKKVMVRAR
;
A
#
# COMPACT_ATOMS: atom_id res chain seq x y z
N MET A 1 29.17 42.75 57.06
CA MET A 1 27.87 42.73 57.78
C MET A 1 27.21 44.10 58.03
N ARG A 2 27.54 45.19 57.30
CA ARG A 2 26.73 46.44 57.32
C ARG A 2 26.59 47.18 55.98
N LYS A 3 27.18 46.66 54.90
CA LYS A 3 26.99 47.16 53.51
C LYS A 3 26.18 46.20 52.61
N LEU A 4 25.75 45.06 53.15
CA LEU A 4 24.87 44.10 52.46
C LEU A 4 23.37 44.36 52.73
N PHE A 5 23.05 45.40 53.52
CA PHE A 5 21.69 45.68 54.00
C PHE A 5 21.00 46.86 53.30
N ILE A 6 21.69 47.59 52.42
CA ILE A 6 21.15 48.80 51.76
C ILE A 6 20.78 48.55 50.28
N THR A 7 21.37 47.57 49.61
CA THR A 7 20.94 47.16 48.25
C THR A 7 19.73 46.21 48.28
N MET A 8 19.43 45.63 49.45
CA MET A 8 18.31 44.71 49.63
C MET A 8 16.98 45.44 49.94
N VAL A 9 17.03 46.72 50.35
CA VAL A 9 15.83 47.52 50.68
C VAL A 9 15.28 48.31 49.48
N LEU A 10 16.06 48.51 48.42
CA LEU A 10 15.55 49.07 47.15
C LEU A 10 14.98 48.00 46.20
N ALA A 11 15.30 46.71 46.40
CA ALA A 11 14.68 45.58 45.70
C ALA A 11 13.40 45.07 46.38
N LEU A 12 13.09 45.56 47.59
CA LEU A 12 11.91 45.21 48.38
C LEU A 12 10.78 46.25 48.29
N LEU A 13 10.91 47.27 47.42
CA LEU A 13 9.88 48.28 47.15
C LEU A 13 9.39 48.31 45.69
N THR A 14 9.75 47.31 44.88
CA THR A 14 9.10 47.02 43.59
C THR A 14 8.52 45.60 43.52
N ILE A 15 8.43 44.90 44.65
CA ILE A 15 7.60 43.69 44.79
C ILE A 15 6.30 44.11 45.49
N SER A 16 5.53 44.93 44.80
CA SER A 16 4.13 45.25 45.10
C SER A 16 3.55 45.83 43.82
N ALA A 17 2.67 45.05 43.17
CA ALA A 17 1.95 45.37 41.95
C ALA A 17 2.76 45.40 40.64
N SER A 18 3.22 44.23 40.18
CA SER A 18 2.82 43.82 38.83
C SER A 18 1.57 42.95 38.99
N LEU A 19 0.42 43.58 39.28
CA LEU A 19 -0.82 43.04 38.77
C LEU A 19 -0.60 42.95 37.26
N LYS A 20 -0.34 41.76 36.72
CA LYS A 20 -0.70 41.51 35.32
C LYS A 20 -2.17 41.93 35.27
N ALA A 21 -2.47 43.01 34.56
CA ALA A 21 -3.86 43.37 34.31
C ALA A 21 -4.50 42.10 33.75
N GLN A 22 -5.38 41.47 34.53
CA GLN A 22 -6.14 40.32 34.07
C GLN A 22 -6.85 40.80 32.82
N ASP A 23 -6.74 40.05 31.72
CA ASP A 23 -7.46 40.38 30.49
C ASP A 23 -8.93 40.56 30.89
N GLU A 24 -9.45 41.79 30.82
CA GLU A 24 -10.79 42.14 31.28
C GLU A 24 -11.86 41.37 30.47
N SER A 25 -11.48 40.77 29.33
CA SER A 25 -12.34 39.90 28.55
C SER A 25 -12.42 38.45 29.06
N LEU A 26 -11.54 38.01 29.96
CA LEU A 26 -11.57 36.68 30.58
C LEU A 26 -12.64 36.65 31.69
N VAL A 27 -13.83 36.16 31.35
CA VAL A 27 -15.02 36.22 32.22
C VAL A 27 -15.23 34.96 33.06
N LEU A 28 -14.59 33.83 32.69
CA LEU A 28 -14.59 32.61 33.49
C LEU A 28 -13.24 31.92 33.38
N HIS A 29 -12.68 31.48 34.51
CA HIS A 29 -11.39 30.80 34.53
C HIS A 29 -11.31 29.78 35.67
N TYR A 30 -11.28 28.49 35.34
CA TYR A 30 -10.99 27.42 36.29
C TYR A 30 -9.57 26.91 36.07
N ASP A 31 -8.61 27.40 36.85
CA ASP A 31 -7.24 26.90 36.91
C ASP A 31 -7.05 25.77 37.93
N PHE A 32 -8.13 25.42 38.63
CA PHE A 32 -8.23 24.37 39.65
C PHE A 32 -7.31 24.52 40.86
N ARG A 33 -6.68 25.69 41.07
CA ARG A 33 -5.77 25.90 42.22
C ARG A 33 -6.49 26.17 43.54
N SER A 34 -7.72 26.67 43.49
CA SER A 34 -8.53 27.03 44.66
C SER A 34 -9.77 26.15 44.71
N VAL A 35 -9.76 25.17 45.63
CA VAL A 35 -10.83 24.16 45.77
C VAL A 35 -11.13 23.95 47.26
N ASP A 36 -12.38 24.18 47.65
CA ASP A 36 -12.89 23.97 49.01
C ASP A 36 -13.95 22.85 49.01
N GLY A 37 -13.54 21.65 49.44
CA GLY A 37 -14.39 20.47 49.40
C GLY A 37 -14.73 20.06 47.96
N THR A 38 -16.01 20.21 47.57
CA THR A 38 -16.45 20.00 46.18
C THR A 38 -16.57 21.29 45.38
N THR A 39 -16.30 22.45 45.98
CA THR A 39 -16.42 23.77 45.31
C THR A 39 -15.10 24.14 44.64
N VAL A 40 -15.15 24.49 43.36
CA VAL A 40 -14.00 24.99 42.58
C VAL A 40 -14.22 26.49 42.35
N HIS A 41 -13.30 27.31 42.85
CA HIS A 41 -13.40 28.76 42.72
C HIS A 41 -12.86 29.24 41.37
N SER A 42 -13.54 30.22 40.78
CA SER A 42 -13.07 30.85 39.56
C SER A 42 -11.90 31.80 39.86
N ALA A 43 -10.82 31.70 39.08
CA ALA A 43 -9.67 32.60 39.12
C ALA A 43 -9.91 33.93 38.39
N SER A 44 -11.06 34.07 37.70
CA SER A 44 -11.50 35.36 37.13
C SER A 44 -12.10 36.25 38.22
N GLY A 45 -11.82 37.57 38.22
CA GLY A 45 -12.32 38.54 39.22
C GLY A 45 -13.84 38.74 39.31
N GLY A 46 -14.66 37.87 38.70
CA GLY A 46 -16.12 37.90 38.76
C GLY A 46 -16.86 36.68 38.20
N GLY A 47 -16.17 35.56 37.91
CA GLY A 47 -16.80 34.33 37.40
C GLY A 47 -17.39 33.45 38.50
N PRO A 48 -18.41 32.62 38.23
CA PRO A 48 -19.08 31.79 39.23
C PRO A 48 -18.23 30.62 39.72
N ASP A 49 -18.44 30.23 40.97
CA ASP A 49 -17.94 28.96 41.51
C ASP A 49 -18.60 27.76 40.82
N ALA A 50 -17.85 26.68 40.65
CA ALA A 50 -18.33 25.40 40.12
C ALA A 50 -18.36 24.32 41.21
N THR A 51 -19.07 23.22 40.96
CA THR A 51 -19.17 22.09 41.89
C THR A 51 -18.74 20.78 41.24
N LEU A 52 -17.81 20.07 41.86
CA LEU A 52 -17.43 18.70 41.52
C LEU A 52 -18.60 17.75 41.81
N LYS A 53 -18.96 16.92 40.84
CA LYS A 53 -20.06 15.95 40.95
C LYS A 53 -19.53 14.52 40.74
N ASN A 54 -20.17 13.57 41.44
CA ASN A 54 -19.85 12.15 41.39
C ASN A 54 -18.35 11.89 41.66
N ASN A 55 -17.63 11.21 40.76
CA ASN A 55 -16.21 10.85 40.91
C ASN A 55 -15.23 11.96 40.49
N ALA A 56 -15.72 13.16 40.15
CA ALA A 56 -14.84 14.27 39.81
C ALA A 56 -14.07 14.76 41.04
N ARG A 57 -12.78 14.99 40.87
CA ARG A 57 -11.89 15.53 41.92
C ARG A 57 -10.79 16.37 41.28
N VAL A 58 -10.15 17.23 42.07
CA VAL A 58 -8.95 17.95 41.62
C VAL A 58 -7.72 17.25 42.18
N GLU A 59 -6.72 17.07 41.32
CA GLU A 59 -5.44 16.42 41.63
C GLU A 59 -4.28 17.37 41.34
N THR A 60 -3.22 17.29 42.13
CA THR A 60 -1.99 18.05 41.90
C THR A 60 -1.06 17.27 40.97
N MET A 61 -0.52 17.93 39.94
CA MET A 61 0.39 17.36 38.94
C MET A 61 1.52 18.36 38.68
N GLY A 62 2.68 18.16 39.32
CA GLY A 62 3.77 19.13 39.31
C GLY A 62 3.35 20.47 39.90
N GLU A 63 3.52 21.55 39.14
CA GLU A 63 3.05 22.90 39.50
C GLU A 63 1.57 23.18 39.13
N TYR A 64 0.92 22.21 38.48
CA TYR A 64 -0.47 22.33 38.02
C TYR A 64 -1.44 21.65 38.99
N ASN A 65 -2.69 22.11 38.97
CA ASN A 65 -3.82 21.37 39.52
C ASN A 65 -4.78 21.08 38.35
N VAL A 66 -5.28 19.86 38.30
CA VAL A 66 -6.07 19.35 37.18
C VAL A 66 -7.36 18.73 37.69
N LEU A 67 -8.44 18.92 36.95
CA LEU A 67 -9.70 18.22 37.16
C LEU A 67 -9.59 16.80 36.61
N SER A 68 -9.68 15.81 37.48
CA SER A 68 -9.85 14.40 37.12
C SER A 68 -11.33 14.07 37.04
N LEU A 69 -11.81 13.67 35.86
CA LEU A 69 -13.21 13.24 35.67
C LEU A 69 -13.49 11.83 36.23
N GLY A 70 -12.45 11.13 36.68
CA GLY A 70 -12.55 9.76 37.21
C GLY A 70 -12.91 8.71 36.16
N THR A 71 -12.98 7.46 36.57
CA THR A 71 -13.15 6.30 35.67
C THR A 71 -14.62 5.96 35.35
N ALA A 72 -15.59 6.67 35.95
CA ALA A 72 -17.01 6.35 35.86
C ALA A 72 -17.87 7.49 35.29
N ASN A 73 -18.40 8.40 36.11
CA ASN A 73 -19.34 9.44 35.68
C ASN A 73 -19.11 10.80 36.37
N GLY A 74 -17.86 11.11 36.69
CA GLY A 74 -17.49 12.41 37.25
C GLY A 74 -17.68 13.54 36.24
N TYR A 75 -18.13 14.69 36.72
CA TYR A 75 -18.23 15.92 35.92
C TYR A 75 -18.14 17.16 36.82
N LEU A 76 -17.82 18.31 36.22
CA LEU A 76 -17.89 19.61 36.90
C LEU A 76 -19.17 20.33 36.51
N ASP A 77 -19.92 20.83 37.48
CA ASP A 77 -21.11 21.67 37.27
C ASP A 77 -20.75 23.15 37.45
N MET A 78 -20.71 23.89 36.34
CA MET A 78 -20.34 25.31 36.30
C MET A 78 -21.51 26.24 36.62
N THR A 79 -22.69 25.67 36.94
CA THR A 79 -23.94 26.36 37.26
C THR A 79 -24.53 27.17 36.09
N PRO A 80 -25.80 27.64 36.19
CA PRO A 80 -26.39 28.49 35.16
C PRO A 80 -25.66 29.83 34.95
N ALA A 81 -24.94 30.33 35.96
CA ALA A 81 -24.22 31.59 35.85
C ALA A 81 -23.10 31.56 34.80
N ALA A 82 -22.44 30.40 34.59
CA ALA A 82 -21.49 30.25 33.49
C ALA A 82 -22.18 30.30 32.12
N GLY A 83 -23.42 29.81 32.05
CA GLY A 83 -24.28 29.90 30.88
C GLY A 83 -24.68 31.35 30.57
N ASP A 84 -24.96 32.16 31.59
CA ASP A 84 -25.24 33.60 31.42
C ASP A 84 -24.04 34.34 30.83
N LEU A 85 -22.81 34.01 31.25
CA LEU A 85 -21.59 34.58 30.70
C LEU A 85 -21.40 34.25 29.21
N LEU A 86 -21.63 32.99 28.81
CA LEU A 86 -21.56 32.58 27.40
C LEU A 86 -22.62 33.31 26.57
N LYS A 87 -23.86 33.34 27.08
CA LYS A 87 -25.02 33.95 26.43
C LYS A 87 -24.87 35.45 26.20
N ALA A 88 -24.07 36.14 27.03
CA ALA A 88 -23.90 37.59 27.00
C ALA A 88 -23.12 38.10 25.78
N SER A 89 -22.44 37.25 25.00
CA SER A 89 -21.66 37.67 23.84
C SER A 89 -21.88 36.78 22.61
N ASP A 90 -21.95 37.40 21.44
CA ASP A 90 -21.86 36.75 20.12
C ASP A 90 -20.41 36.59 19.64
N ASN A 91 -19.46 37.19 20.36
CA ASN A 91 -18.03 37.09 20.09
C ASN A 91 -17.35 36.50 21.32
N TYR A 92 -16.93 35.24 21.28
CA TYR A 92 -16.40 34.56 22.46
C TYR A 92 -15.34 33.53 22.11
N THR A 93 -14.58 33.12 23.11
CA THR A 93 -13.61 32.02 23.00
C THR A 93 -13.72 31.10 24.20
N ILE A 94 -13.86 29.80 23.95
CA ILE A 94 -13.72 28.74 24.97
C ILE A 94 -12.36 28.07 24.75
N SER A 95 -11.56 27.95 25.81
CA SER A 95 -10.26 27.29 25.77
C SER A 95 -10.12 26.30 26.91
N ALA A 96 -9.54 25.13 26.66
CA ALA A 96 -9.26 24.13 27.68
C ALA A 96 -8.08 23.24 27.26
N TYR A 97 -7.46 22.59 28.25
CA TYR A 97 -6.49 21.52 28.01
C TYR A 97 -7.05 20.22 28.55
N TYR A 98 -6.78 19.12 27.87
CA TYR A 98 -7.22 17.81 28.33
C TYR A 98 -6.21 16.72 27.96
N CYS A 99 -6.16 15.68 28.79
CA CYS A 99 -5.40 14.46 28.53
C CYS A 99 -6.30 13.25 28.76
N VAL A 100 -6.55 12.48 27.69
CA VAL A 100 -7.35 11.24 27.74
C VAL A 100 -6.41 10.07 27.97
N ASP A 101 -6.67 9.22 28.97
CA ASP A 101 -5.89 8.01 29.21
C ASP A 101 -5.86 7.09 27.98
N ASP A 102 -4.72 6.42 27.74
CA ASP A 102 -4.52 5.52 26.59
C ASP A 102 -5.62 4.46 26.46
N ASN A 103 -6.12 3.97 27.59
CA ASN A 103 -7.11 2.89 27.67
C ASN A 103 -8.54 3.39 27.74
N ALA A 104 -8.77 4.72 27.77
CA ALA A 104 -10.12 5.27 27.79
C ALA A 104 -10.81 5.03 26.44
N SER A 105 -12.01 4.45 26.43
CA SER A 105 -12.81 4.37 25.21
C SER A 105 -13.39 5.74 24.86
N LEU A 106 -13.37 6.07 23.58
CA LEU A 106 -14.08 7.21 22.99
C LEU A 106 -15.10 6.72 21.94
N ASP A 107 -15.53 5.46 22.01
CA ASP A 107 -16.37 4.84 20.99
C ASP A 107 -17.86 4.99 21.29
N GLY A 108 -18.65 5.31 20.27
CA GLY A 108 -20.09 5.54 20.40
C GLY A 108 -20.46 6.98 20.76
N ASN A 109 -21.68 7.19 21.27
CA ASN A 109 -22.24 8.53 21.54
C ASN A 109 -21.80 9.07 22.92
N GLY A 110 -21.66 10.41 23.04
CA GLY A 110 -21.26 11.10 24.27
C GLY A 110 -19.86 11.73 24.21
N TYR A 111 -19.09 11.59 25.30
CA TYR A 111 -17.69 12.03 25.44
C TYR A 111 -17.48 13.55 25.29
N PHE A 112 -18.40 14.33 25.86
CA PHE A 112 -18.36 15.78 25.82
C PHE A 112 -17.33 16.33 26.81
N LEU A 113 -16.38 17.11 26.31
CA LEU A 113 -15.45 17.86 27.16
C LEU A 113 -16.16 19.02 27.83
N TRP A 114 -17.00 19.77 27.08
CA TRP A 114 -17.93 20.75 27.64
C TRP A 114 -19.29 20.72 26.96
N ALA A 115 -20.32 21.11 27.71
CA ALA A 115 -21.67 21.31 27.21
C ALA A 115 -22.37 22.46 27.95
N PHE A 116 -22.96 23.37 27.18
CA PHE A 116 -23.85 24.44 27.65
C PHE A 116 -25.24 24.18 27.09
N SER A 117 -26.20 23.82 27.93
CA SER A 117 -27.52 23.35 27.49
C SER A 117 -28.67 23.98 28.26
N THR A 118 -29.80 24.20 27.59
CA THR A 118 -31.06 24.60 28.23
C THR A 118 -31.83 23.41 28.83
N ALA A 119 -31.45 22.17 28.50
CA ALA A 119 -32.09 20.94 28.98
C ALA A 119 -31.06 19.92 29.47
N SER A 120 -31.41 19.13 30.50
CA SER A 120 -30.50 18.13 31.06
C SER A 120 -30.31 16.91 30.17
N ALA A 121 -31.29 16.68 29.28
CA ALA A 121 -31.27 15.73 28.20
C ALA A 121 -32.04 16.35 27.01
N CYS A 122 -31.34 16.74 25.96
CA CYS A 122 -31.90 17.23 24.72
C CYS A 122 -32.46 16.06 23.90
N THR A 123 -33.45 16.33 23.07
CA THR A 123 -34.05 15.36 22.15
C THR A 123 -33.74 15.76 20.71
N GLN A 124 -34.35 15.09 19.73
CA GLN A 124 -34.18 15.43 18.32
C GLN A 124 -34.64 16.86 18.02
N THR A 125 -35.69 17.31 18.70
CA THR A 125 -36.42 18.55 18.38
C THR A 125 -36.51 19.52 19.56
N GLU A 126 -35.93 19.19 20.71
CA GLU A 126 -35.99 20.03 21.91
C GLU A 126 -34.63 20.10 22.64
N GLY A 127 -34.37 21.26 23.24
CA GLY A 127 -33.13 21.56 23.97
C GLY A 127 -32.09 22.28 23.10
N LYS A 128 -31.77 23.53 23.46
CA LYS A 128 -30.72 24.31 22.80
C LYS A 128 -29.40 24.05 23.51
N TYR A 129 -28.32 23.85 22.77
CA TYR A 129 -27.01 23.63 23.38
C TYR A 129 -25.86 24.09 22.50
N SER A 130 -24.69 24.32 23.11
CA SER A 130 -23.40 24.46 22.46
C SER A 130 -22.41 23.54 23.17
N ALA A 131 -21.77 22.64 22.43
CA ALA A 131 -21.00 21.55 23.06
C ALA A 131 -19.88 21.01 22.17
N TYR A 132 -18.78 20.59 22.81
CA TYR A 132 -17.62 19.96 22.16
C TYR A 132 -17.39 18.54 22.69
N ARG A 133 -17.18 17.58 21.78
CA ARG A 133 -16.95 16.17 22.11
C ARG A 133 -15.70 15.58 21.46
N LEU A 134 -15.06 14.65 22.16
CA LEU A 134 -13.74 14.13 21.80
C LEU A 134 -13.73 12.95 20.83
N ASN A 135 -14.82 12.16 20.77
CA ASN A 135 -14.92 10.99 19.89
C ASN A 135 -14.85 11.30 18.38
N ALA A 136 -15.17 12.54 18.02
CA ALA A 136 -15.14 13.01 16.63
C ALA A 136 -14.54 14.43 16.52
N GLN A 137 -13.96 14.93 17.62
CA GLN A 137 -13.47 16.32 17.77
C GLN A 137 -14.45 17.32 17.14
N ARG A 138 -15.68 17.29 17.66
CA ARG A 138 -16.85 17.95 17.05
C ARG A 138 -17.36 19.05 17.96
N ILE A 139 -17.52 20.25 17.39
CA ILE A 139 -18.25 21.37 18.00
C ILE A 139 -19.60 21.53 17.29
N ALA A 140 -20.67 21.72 18.05
CA ALA A 140 -21.97 22.05 17.50
C ALA A 140 -22.77 22.96 18.42
N THR A 141 -23.52 23.87 17.79
CA THR A 141 -24.54 24.71 18.42
C THR A 141 -25.90 24.36 17.81
N SER A 142 -26.85 24.00 18.65
CA SER A 142 -28.23 23.67 18.28
C SER A 142 -29.21 24.78 18.68
N THR A 143 -30.18 25.02 17.79
CA THR A 143 -31.29 25.97 18.02
C THR A 143 -32.56 25.33 18.57
N GLY A 144 -32.60 24.01 18.74
CA GLY A 144 -33.78 23.30 19.25
C GLY A 144 -33.71 21.79 19.08
N GLY A 145 -32.69 21.13 19.63
CA GLY A 145 -32.49 19.68 19.57
C GLY A 145 -31.44 19.22 18.55
N TYR A 146 -31.00 17.97 18.64
CA TYR A 146 -29.90 17.47 17.82
C TYR A 146 -30.21 17.41 16.31
N GLY A 147 -31.49 17.47 15.92
CA GLY A 147 -31.92 17.60 14.53
C GLY A 147 -31.72 19.00 13.93
N SER A 148 -31.38 20.01 14.75
CA SER A 148 -31.21 21.42 14.35
C SER A 148 -29.79 21.94 14.66
N GLU A 149 -28.78 21.07 14.64
CA GLU A 149 -27.39 21.44 14.88
C GLU A 149 -26.76 22.16 13.70
N THR A 150 -25.95 23.18 14.01
CA THR A 150 -24.94 23.71 13.12
C THR A 150 -23.58 23.53 13.78
N GLY A 151 -22.63 22.94 13.05
CA GLY A 151 -21.34 22.55 13.59
C GLY A 151 -20.50 21.78 12.57
N PHE A 152 -19.30 21.37 12.97
CA PHE A 152 -18.44 20.51 12.15
C PHE A 152 -17.70 19.49 13.03
N SER A 153 -17.14 18.46 12.38
CA SER A 153 -16.30 17.44 13.00
C SER A 153 -14.99 17.29 12.21
N VAL A 154 -13.87 17.10 12.92
CA VAL A 154 -12.60 16.69 12.29
C VAL A 154 -12.71 15.27 11.71
N GLY A 155 -13.58 14.44 12.27
CA GLY A 155 -13.96 13.12 11.73
C GLY A 155 -13.31 11.93 12.44
N ASN A 156 -12.36 12.17 13.35
CA ASN A 156 -11.67 11.15 14.13
C ASN A 156 -11.71 11.45 15.64
N ALA A 157 -11.53 10.41 16.44
CA ALA A 157 -11.35 10.53 17.89
C ALA A 157 -10.08 11.32 18.21
N SER A 158 -10.13 12.06 19.33
CA SER A 158 -8.96 12.74 19.88
C SER A 158 -7.83 11.77 20.17
N ALA A 159 -6.59 12.24 20.00
CA ALA A 159 -5.42 11.53 20.50
C ALA A 159 -5.50 11.33 22.03
N LYS A 160 -4.88 10.25 22.50
CA LYS A 160 -4.82 9.82 23.90
C LYS A 160 -3.36 9.79 24.37
N GLY A 161 -3.16 9.70 25.68
CA GLY A 161 -1.84 9.54 26.30
C GLY A 161 -0.96 10.79 26.33
N ARG A 162 -1.50 11.93 25.89
CA ARG A 162 -0.85 13.24 25.84
C ARG A 162 -1.84 14.36 26.13
N TRP A 163 -1.33 15.51 26.55
CA TRP A 163 -2.09 16.75 26.67
C TRP A 163 -2.36 17.37 25.31
N ILE A 164 -3.57 17.92 25.18
CA ILE A 164 -4.06 18.59 23.99
C ILE A 164 -4.66 19.93 24.41
N HIS A 165 -4.30 20.99 23.70
CA HIS A 165 -5.00 22.28 23.80
C HIS A 165 -6.13 22.32 22.78
N VAL A 166 -7.31 22.74 23.22
CA VAL A 166 -8.43 23.04 22.33
C VAL A 166 -8.94 24.45 22.59
N ALA A 167 -9.16 25.19 21.51
CA ALA A 167 -9.83 26.48 21.56
C ALA A 167 -10.92 26.56 20.49
N TYR A 168 -12.12 26.98 20.89
CA TYR A 168 -13.19 27.33 19.98
C TYR A 168 -13.43 28.83 20.05
N THR A 169 -13.31 29.51 18.91
CA THR A 169 -13.60 30.94 18.80
C THR A 169 -14.84 31.15 17.95
N GLU A 170 -15.75 32.01 18.37
CA GLU A 170 -16.86 32.47 17.55
C GLU A 170 -16.81 33.99 17.41
N ASN A 171 -16.97 34.49 16.18
CA ASN A 171 -17.13 35.90 15.87
C ASN A 171 -18.44 36.05 15.07
N ALA A 172 -19.50 36.49 15.74
CA ALA A 172 -20.86 36.51 15.24
C ALA A 172 -21.31 35.14 14.70
N THR A 173 -21.23 34.91 13.39
CA THR A 173 -21.61 33.62 12.77
C THR A 173 -20.40 32.78 12.36
N THR A 174 -19.19 33.28 12.56
CA THR A 174 -17.96 32.58 12.16
C THR A 174 -17.36 31.83 13.33
N GLY A 175 -17.56 30.51 13.37
CA GLY A 175 -16.93 29.60 14.32
C GLY A 175 -15.61 29.05 13.79
N ARG A 176 -14.60 28.93 14.64
CA ARG A 176 -13.31 28.29 14.33
C ARG A 176 -12.89 27.36 15.46
N LEU A 177 -12.43 26.16 15.11
CA LEU A 177 -11.86 25.21 16.05
C LEU A 177 -10.35 25.12 15.84
N TYR A 178 -9.61 25.29 16.93
CA TYR A 178 -8.18 25.11 17.00
C TYR A 178 -7.85 23.92 17.90
N ILE A 179 -6.89 23.11 17.47
CA ILE A 179 -6.35 21.98 18.23
C ILE A 179 -4.83 22.10 18.20
N ASP A 180 -4.21 22.11 19.38
CA ASP A 180 -2.78 22.39 19.57
C ASP A 180 -2.31 23.69 18.87
N GLY A 181 -3.16 24.71 18.90
CA GLY A 181 -2.90 26.01 18.29
C GLY A 181 -3.17 26.08 16.79
N GLU A 182 -3.38 24.95 16.12
CA GLU A 182 -3.63 24.88 14.69
C GLU A 182 -5.11 24.98 14.35
N LEU A 183 -5.47 25.82 13.38
CA LEU A 183 -6.83 25.93 12.86
C LEU A 183 -7.23 24.64 12.13
N LYS A 184 -8.18 23.88 12.68
CA LYS A 184 -8.68 22.63 12.08
C LYS A 184 -9.92 22.84 11.22
N ALA A 185 -10.77 23.81 11.54
CA ALA A 185 -11.90 24.16 10.68
C ALA A 185 -12.48 25.54 10.95
N THR A 186 -13.24 26.03 9.96
CA THR A 186 -14.02 27.27 10.01
C THR A 186 -15.44 27.02 9.48
N ILE A 187 -16.46 27.60 10.13
CA ILE A 187 -17.86 27.58 9.72
C ILE A 187 -18.38 29.01 9.75
N SER A 188 -19.00 29.50 8.67
CA SER A 188 -19.45 30.90 8.56
C SER A 188 -20.92 31.16 8.93
N ALA A 189 -21.65 30.11 9.35
CA ALA A 189 -23.09 30.15 9.61
C ALA A 189 -23.48 29.67 11.03
N MET A 190 -22.57 29.77 12.00
CA MET A 190 -22.87 29.41 13.39
C MET A 190 -24.02 30.27 13.97
N PRO A 191 -24.94 29.67 14.77
CA PRO A 191 -26.00 30.41 15.44
C PRO A 191 -25.46 31.36 16.52
N ARG A 192 -25.71 32.66 16.35
CA ARG A 192 -25.38 33.69 17.35
C ARG A 192 -26.10 33.45 18.68
N ASN A 193 -25.37 33.54 19.80
CA ASN A 193 -25.90 33.37 21.15
C ASN A 193 -27.10 34.29 21.45
N SER A 194 -27.01 35.57 21.07
CA SER A 194 -28.04 36.59 21.28
C SER A 194 -29.39 36.21 20.66
N THR A 195 -29.37 35.58 19.49
CA THR A 195 -30.58 35.13 18.78
C THR A 195 -30.97 33.69 19.10
N ASN A 196 -29.99 32.82 19.33
CA ASN A 196 -30.22 31.41 19.57
C ASN A 196 -30.91 31.21 20.92
N TYR A 197 -30.29 31.68 22.01
CA TYR A 197 -30.83 31.45 23.35
C TYR A 197 -31.95 32.44 23.69
N GLY A 198 -31.92 33.68 23.20
CA GLY A 198 -32.97 34.68 23.44
C GLY A 198 -33.26 34.84 24.93
N ASN A 199 -34.50 34.59 25.37
CA ASN A 199 -34.88 34.62 26.80
C ASN A 199 -34.66 33.29 27.55
N ALA A 200 -34.22 32.21 26.89
CA ALA A 200 -34.00 30.92 27.53
C ALA A 200 -32.77 30.94 28.45
N THR A 201 -32.85 30.24 29.58
CA THR A 201 -31.73 30.06 30.51
C THR A 201 -30.91 28.84 30.10
N ILE A 202 -29.59 28.99 30.03
CA ILE A 202 -28.66 27.86 29.85
C ILE A 202 -28.48 27.20 31.21
N GLN A 203 -29.37 26.28 31.52
CA GLN A 203 -29.52 25.70 32.86
C GLN A 203 -28.42 24.71 33.24
N TYR A 204 -27.77 24.09 32.25
CA TYR A 204 -26.87 22.95 32.45
C TYR A 204 -25.54 23.20 31.76
N CYS A 205 -24.53 23.57 32.55
CA CYS A 205 -23.19 23.92 32.08
C CYS A 205 -22.18 22.94 32.69
N TRP A 206 -21.68 21.99 31.91
CA TRP A 206 -20.86 20.89 32.43
C TRP A 206 -19.52 20.73 31.72
N LEU A 207 -18.51 20.29 32.48
CA LEU A 207 -17.30 19.67 31.95
C LEU A 207 -17.37 18.15 32.17
N GLY A 208 -17.21 17.36 31.11
CA GLY A 208 -17.17 15.90 31.17
C GLY A 208 -18.52 15.17 31.04
N ARG A 209 -19.64 15.90 30.85
CA ARG A 209 -20.99 15.32 30.78
C ARG A 209 -21.77 15.77 29.55
N ALA A 210 -22.40 14.80 28.87
CA ALA A 210 -23.30 15.04 27.74
C ALA A 210 -24.69 15.55 28.17
N PRO A 211 -25.33 16.45 27.41
CA PRO A 211 -26.72 16.85 27.62
C PRO A 211 -27.71 15.91 26.90
N PHE A 212 -27.48 14.59 26.94
CA PHE A 212 -28.36 13.60 26.29
C PHE A 212 -28.59 12.39 27.19
N SER A 213 -29.78 11.80 27.09
CA SER A 213 -30.10 10.55 27.79
C SER A 213 -29.45 9.37 27.07
N GLY A 214 -28.65 8.58 27.78
CA GLY A 214 -27.98 7.39 27.22
C GLY A 214 -26.58 7.62 26.65
N ASP A 215 -26.13 8.87 26.55
CA ASP A 215 -24.77 9.21 26.11
C ASP A 215 -23.73 8.92 27.20
N SER A 216 -22.54 8.50 26.78
CA SER A 216 -21.40 8.25 27.67
C SER A 216 -20.85 9.56 28.26
N TYR A 217 -20.52 9.51 29.56
CA TYR A 217 -19.67 10.52 30.20
C TYR A 217 -18.25 10.44 29.64
N LEU A 218 -17.52 11.55 29.73
CA LEU A 218 -16.09 11.55 29.45
C LEU A 218 -15.35 10.97 30.68
N LYS A 219 -14.64 9.85 30.48
CA LYS A 219 -14.01 9.06 31.54
C LYS A 219 -12.49 9.12 31.41
N SER A 220 -11.80 8.85 32.53
CA SER A 220 -10.34 8.74 32.58
C SER A 220 -9.65 9.87 31.83
N THR A 221 -10.14 11.09 32.04
CA THR A 221 -9.67 12.29 31.37
C THR A 221 -9.34 13.34 32.42
N LEU A 222 -8.15 13.90 32.28
CA LEU A 222 -7.70 15.07 33.03
C LEU A 222 -8.05 16.32 32.23
N VAL A 223 -8.47 17.37 32.91
CA VAL A 223 -8.78 18.68 32.32
C VAL A 223 -8.01 19.75 33.10
N ALA A 224 -7.34 20.65 32.39
CA ALA A 224 -6.65 21.78 32.98
C ALA A 224 -7.13 23.10 32.36
N ASP A 225 -7.11 24.15 33.18
CA ASP A 225 -7.20 25.55 32.73
C ASP A 225 -8.35 25.84 31.75
N PHE A 226 -9.59 25.70 32.23
CA PHE A 226 -10.80 25.98 31.45
C PHE A 226 -11.11 27.49 31.47
N ARG A 227 -11.27 28.10 30.29
CA ARG A 227 -11.44 29.54 30.12
C ARG A 227 -12.61 29.89 29.21
N LEU A 228 -13.31 30.98 29.54
CA LEU A 228 -14.26 31.66 28.66
C LEU A 228 -13.87 33.14 28.53
N TYR A 229 -13.67 33.59 27.29
CA TYR A 229 -13.46 35.00 26.95
C TYR A 229 -14.71 35.57 26.30
N ASN A 230 -15.08 36.81 26.62
CA ASN A 230 -16.18 37.55 25.98
C ASN A 230 -15.73 38.29 24.69
N ARG A 231 -14.62 37.84 24.09
CA ARG A 231 -14.12 38.25 22.78
C ARG A 231 -13.57 37.06 22.00
N THR A 232 -13.40 37.25 20.70
CA THR A 232 -12.66 36.32 19.84
C THR A 232 -11.16 36.51 20.06
N LEU A 233 -10.43 35.45 20.40
CA LEU A 233 -8.96 35.46 20.43
C LEU A 233 -8.41 35.36 19.01
N GLU A 234 -7.32 36.08 18.74
CA GLU A 234 -6.57 35.95 17.49
C GLU A 234 -5.73 34.67 17.47
N ALA A 235 -5.39 34.18 16.27
CA ALA A 235 -4.65 32.92 16.09
C ALA A 235 -3.29 32.89 16.85
N THR A 236 -2.62 34.04 16.99
CA THR A 236 -1.37 34.19 17.75
C THR A 236 -1.61 34.03 19.25
N GLU A 237 -2.74 34.51 19.77
CA GLU A 237 -3.11 34.35 21.18
C GLU A 237 -3.49 32.89 21.47
N VAL A 238 -4.20 32.23 20.55
CA VAL A 238 -4.52 30.80 20.63
C VAL A 238 -3.25 29.95 20.60
N SER A 239 -2.29 30.28 19.73
CA SER A 239 -1.00 29.59 19.66
C SER A 239 -0.18 29.74 20.95
N LYS A 240 -0.26 30.92 21.58
CA LYS A 240 0.40 31.15 22.87
C LYS A 240 -0.18 30.27 23.99
N LEU A 241 -1.50 30.08 24.02
CA LEU A 241 -2.14 29.13 24.93
C LEU A 241 -1.68 27.70 24.62
N ALA A 242 -1.71 27.28 23.36
CA ALA A 242 -1.27 25.94 22.97
C ALA A 242 0.18 25.61 23.39
N GLY A 243 1.06 26.61 23.52
CA GLY A 243 2.42 26.42 24.01
C GLY A 243 2.53 25.89 25.46
N GLU A 244 1.51 26.12 26.30
CA GLU A 244 1.49 25.68 27.71
C GLU A 244 1.34 24.16 27.86
N THR A 245 0.84 23.47 26.82
CA THR A 245 0.69 22.01 26.78
C THR A 245 1.99 21.28 27.12
N ARG A 246 3.15 21.87 26.79
CA ARG A 246 4.47 21.28 27.09
C ARG A 246 4.77 21.16 28.58
N GLY A 247 4.37 22.15 29.37
CA GLY A 247 4.56 22.12 30.82
C GLY A 247 3.63 21.10 31.48
N LEU A 248 2.39 21.00 30.98
CA LEU A 248 1.44 19.96 31.39
C LEU A 248 1.95 18.56 31.04
N GLU A 249 2.52 18.35 29.84
CA GLU A 249 3.10 17.07 29.43
C GLU A 249 4.27 16.68 30.34
N TYR A 250 5.22 17.59 30.54
CA TYR A 250 6.36 17.33 31.42
C TYR A 250 5.92 16.97 32.84
N ALA A 251 4.94 17.70 33.40
CA ALA A 251 4.39 17.41 34.71
C ALA A 251 3.68 16.06 34.77
N TYR A 252 2.95 15.68 33.73
CA TYR A 252 2.27 14.39 33.61
C TYR A 252 3.24 13.21 33.54
N GLU A 253 4.36 13.39 32.85
CA GLU A 253 5.39 12.37 32.68
C GLU A 253 6.30 12.21 33.90
N HIS A 254 6.43 13.23 34.75
CA HIS A 254 7.45 13.25 35.83
C HIS A 254 6.88 13.45 37.24
N SER A 255 5.58 13.75 37.40
CA SER A 255 5.04 14.16 38.71
C SER A 255 3.66 13.56 39.05
N PRO A 256 3.48 13.00 40.26
CA PRO A 256 4.55 12.62 41.20
C PRO A 256 5.43 11.50 40.61
N GLU A 257 6.69 11.44 41.00
CA GLU A 257 7.57 10.32 40.66
C GLU A 257 6.96 9.01 41.18
N GLY A 258 6.87 8.01 40.31
CA GLY A 258 6.25 6.72 40.58
C GLY A 258 7.20 5.67 41.12
N ASP A 259 6.65 4.54 41.56
CA ASP A 259 7.40 3.35 41.97
C ASP A 259 7.80 2.51 40.76
N ASN A 260 9.10 2.44 40.47
CA ASN A 260 9.66 1.69 39.35
C ASN A 260 9.93 0.20 39.65
N SER A 261 9.60 -0.31 40.84
CA SER A 261 9.92 -1.69 41.25
C SER A 261 9.38 -2.75 40.29
N LYS A 262 8.17 -2.57 39.78
CA LYS A 262 7.57 -3.48 38.77
C LYS A 262 8.27 -3.41 37.43
N LEU A 263 8.70 -2.23 37.02
CA LEU A 263 9.44 -2.03 35.77
C LEU A 263 10.81 -2.70 35.84
N LEU A 264 11.53 -2.53 36.95
CA LEU A 264 12.82 -3.20 37.17
C LEU A 264 12.68 -4.74 37.17
N ALA A 265 11.61 -5.27 37.76
CA ALA A 265 11.32 -6.70 37.72
C ALA A 265 11.04 -7.19 36.28
N ALA A 266 10.23 -6.44 35.52
CA ALA A 266 9.94 -6.78 34.13
C ALA A 266 11.18 -6.68 33.22
N ILE A 267 12.05 -5.69 33.44
CA ILE A 267 13.35 -5.54 32.77
C ILE A 267 14.21 -6.79 33.00
N ALA A 268 14.35 -7.22 34.26
CA ALA A 268 15.14 -8.42 34.57
C ALA A 268 14.59 -9.69 33.91
N GLU A 269 13.27 -9.83 33.83
CA GLU A 269 12.61 -10.94 33.13
C GLU A 269 12.85 -10.89 31.61
N ALA A 270 12.74 -9.71 31.00
CA ALA A 270 13.01 -9.50 29.58
C ALA A 270 14.48 -9.76 29.23
N GLU A 271 15.42 -9.29 30.04
CA GLU A 271 16.86 -9.57 29.89
C GLU A 271 17.15 -11.08 29.97
N ALA A 272 16.47 -11.81 30.85
CA ALA A 272 16.61 -13.26 30.93
C ALA A 272 16.11 -13.98 29.67
N LEU A 273 15.02 -13.50 29.05
CA LEU A 273 14.51 -14.04 27.78
C LEU A 273 15.44 -13.73 26.60
N VAL A 274 15.96 -12.51 26.51
CA VAL A 274 16.87 -12.10 25.43
C VAL A 274 18.21 -12.83 25.50
N ASN A 275 18.72 -13.09 26.71
CA ASN A 275 20.04 -13.69 26.93
C ASN A 275 20.03 -15.21 27.19
N CYS A 276 18.89 -15.90 27.03
CA CYS A 276 18.84 -17.33 27.30
C CYS A 276 19.69 -18.11 26.27
N SER A 277 20.32 -19.22 26.70
CA SER A 277 21.12 -20.09 25.82
C SER A 277 20.32 -20.67 24.65
N ASP A 278 19.00 -20.65 24.78
CA ASP A 278 18.01 -21.22 23.90
C ASP A 278 17.33 -20.17 23.00
N ALA A 279 17.81 -18.91 22.95
CA ALA A 279 17.14 -17.82 22.24
C ALA A 279 16.82 -18.11 20.76
N GLY A 280 17.57 -19.03 20.12
CA GLY A 280 17.29 -19.53 18.78
C GLY A 280 15.99 -20.34 18.63
N MET A 281 15.28 -20.64 19.72
CA MET A 281 13.95 -21.26 19.70
C MET A 281 12.81 -20.27 19.45
N TYR A 282 13.08 -18.96 19.55
CA TYR A 282 12.10 -17.91 19.32
C TYR A 282 12.27 -17.29 17.94
N MET A 283 11.20 -16.70 17.43
CA MET A 283 11.22 -15.96 16.18
C MET A 283 12.12 -14.70 16.29
N PRO A 284 13.00 -14.41 15.31
CA PRO A 284 13.99 -13.34 15.42
C PRO A 284 13.35 -11.95 15.51
N GLY A 285 12.26 -11.69 14.79
CA GLY A 285 11.53 -10.43 14.85
C GLY A 285 10.87 -10.20 16.21
N ALA A 286 10.39 -11.26 16.88
CA ALA A 286 9.81 -11.16 18.21
C ALA A 286 10.86 -10.80 19.28
N LEU A 287 12.06 -11.37 19.18
CA LEU A 287 13.18 -10.97 20.04
C LEU A 287 13.63 -9.54 19.78
N ALA A 288 13.66 -9.11 18.52
CA ALA A 288 14.00 -7.74 18.15
C ALA A 288 12.99 -6.72 18.72
N ASP A 289 11.69 -7.04 18.66
CA ASP A 289 10.61 -6.30 19.30
C ASP A 289 10.79 -6.19 20.82
N LEU A 290 11.19 -7.28 21.50
CA LEU A 290 11.48 -7.29 22.93
C LEU A 290 12.70 -6.42 23.28
N GLN A 291 13.75 -6.45 22.45
CA GLN A 291 14.93 -5.59 22.63
C GLN A 291 14.59 -4.10 22.54
N ASP A 292 13.72 -3.71 21.61
CA ASP A 292 13.26 -2.33 21.46
C ASP A 292 12.49 -1.89 22.72
N ALA A 293 11.54 -2.71 23.18
CA ALA A 293 10.77 -2.45 24.41
C ALA A 293 11.68 -2.38 25.65
N LEU A 294 12.69 -3.26 25.72
CA LEU A 294 13.67 -3.29 26.81
C LEU A 294 14.51 -2.02 26.86
N LEU A 295 14.99 -1.53 25.70
CA LEU A 295 15.76 -0.29 25.63
C LEU A 295 14.94 0.92 26.11
N MET A 296 13.67 1.00 25.69
CA MET A 296 12.76 2.03 26.19
C MET A 296 12.54 1.93 27.70
N ALA A 297 12.26 0.73 28.21
CA ALA A 297 12.04 0.49 29.63
C ALA A 297 13.28 0.86 30.48
N GLY A 298 14.48 0.53 30.00
CA GLY A 298 15.73 0.89 30.67
C GLY A 298 15.93 2.40 30.79
N ASN A 299 15.55 3.17 29.76
CA ASN A 299 15.61 4.62 29.81
C ASN A 299 14.61 5.23 30.81
N ILE A 300 13.41 4.64 30.92
CA ILE A 300 12.42 5.06 31.92
C ILE A 300 12.90 4.70 33.33
N ALA A 301 13.46 3.51 33.54
CA ALA A 301 13.98 3.09 34.83
C ALA A 301 15.14 3.96 35.35
N ALA A 302 15.88 4.62 34.44
CA ALA A 302 16.99 5.51 34.77
C ALA A 302 16.57 6.95 35.18
N GLY A 303 15.29 7.31 35.05
CA GLY A 303 14.77 8.65 35.37
C GLY A 303 13.63 8.67 36.37
N GLY A 304 13.32 9.86 36.91
CA GLY A 304 12.19 10.08 37.82
C GLY A 304 10.91 10.37 37.05
N TYR A 305 10.23 9.32 36.59
CA TYR A 305 8.99 9.41 35.82
C TYR A 305 7.75 9.07 36.65
N SER A 306 6.57 9.46 36.18
CA SER A 306 5.29 9.22 36.84
C SER A 306 4.87 7.75 36.78
N GLN A 307 4.01 7.34 37.73
CA GLN A 307 3.51 5.96 37.77
C GLN A 307 2.78 5.57 36.46
N THR A 308 2.08 6.51 35.82
CA THR A 308 1.37 6.25 34.57
C THR A 308 2.32 5.86 33.44
N LEU A 309 3.45 6.57 33.30
CA LEU A 309 4.43 6.24 32.27
C LEU A 309 5.15 4.93 32.61
N ILE A 310 5.49 4.70 33.88
CA ILE A 310 6.08 3.45 34.34
C ILE A 310 5.15 2.26 34.01
N ASP A 311 3.86 2.35 34.34
CA ASP A 311 2.88 1.29 34.09
C ASP A 311 2.69 1.03 32.59
N ARG A 312 2.74 2.08 31.75
CA ARG A 312 2.73 1.96 30.29
C ARG A 312 3.90 1.11 29.78
N HIS A 313 5.12 1.39 30.25
CA HIS A 313 6.31 0.62 29.84
C HIS A 313 6.34 -0.80 30.42
N VAL A 314 5.81 -1.02 31.62
CA VAL A 314 5.58 -2.37 32.16
C VAL A 314 4.64 -3.17 31.25
N ALA A 315 3.53 -2.57 30.82
CA ALA A 315 2.57 -3.21 29.93
C ALA A 315 3.20 -3.54 28.56
N MET A 316 3.93 -2.60 27.96
CA MET A 316 4.64 -2.81 26.69
C MET A 316 5.65 -3.96 26.77
N LEU A 317 6.45 -4.00 27.84
CA LEU A 317 7.46 -5.04 28.02
C LEU A 317 6.82 -6.41 28.28
N THR A 318 5.76 -6.45 29.08
CA THR A 318 4.99 -7.68 29.37
C THR A 318 4.37 -8.26 28.10
N ASP A 319 3.79 -7.41 27.25
CA ASP A 319 3.22 -7.80 25.97
C ASP A 319 4.30 -8.36 25.01
N ALA A 320 5.44 -7.68 24.90
CA ALA A 320 6.55 -8.15 24.07
C ALA A 320 7.09 -9.52 24.54
N MET A 321 7.23 -9.73 25.84
CA MET A 321 7.60 -11.04 26.41
C MET A 321 6.57 -12.13 26.11
N SER A 322 5.27 -11.79 26.14
CA SER A 322 4.19 -12.72 25.79
C SER A 322 4.30 -13.17 24.33
N VAL A 323 4.57 -12.24 23.40
CA VAL A 323 4.78 -12.57 21.98
C VAL A 323 6.01 -13.46 21.77
N VAL A 324 7.14 -13.16 22.41
CA VAL A 324 8.34 -14.02 22.34
C VAL A 324 7.99 -15.45 22.79
N ARG A 325 7.32 -15.61 23.92
CA ARG A 325 6.90 -16.93 24.43
C ARG A 325 5.95 -17.66 23.47
N ALA A 326 5.03 -16.94 22.84
CA ALA A 326 4.12 -17.51 21.84
C ALA A 326 4.84 -18.06 20.61
N THR A 327 6.06 -17.59 20.33
CA THR A 327 6.87 -18.03 19.18
C THR A 327 7.79 -19.22 19.45
N THR A 328 7.69 -19.85 20.63
CA THR A 328 8.53 -20.99 21.01
C THR A 328 8.44 -22.14 20.00
N GLY A 329 9.58 -22.57 19.47
CA GLY A 329 9.70 -23.67 18.51
C GLY A 329 9.29 -23.30 17.08
N MET A 330 8.89 -22.05 16.83
CA MET A 330 8.58 -21.56 15.49
C MET A 330 9.87 -21.12 14.78
N THR A 331 9.92 -21.34 13.46
CA THR A 331 11.02 -20.85 12.61
C THR A 331 10.45 -20.01 11.48
N PHE A 332 11.11 -18.90 11.16
CA PHE A 332 10.79 -18.12 9.97
C PHE A 332 11.70 -18.58 8.84
N ASP A 333 11.13 -19.38 7.94
CA ASP A 333 11.81 -19.73 6.70
C ASP A 333 11.89 -18.47 5.82
N MET A 334 13.12 -17.96 5.67
CA MET A 334 13.48 -16.84 4.80
C MET A 334 13.26 -17.15 3.31
N GLY A 335 12.81 -18.36 2.99
CA GLY A 335 12.88 -18.94 1.67
C GLY A 335 14.33 -19.27 1.39
N SER A 336 14.66 -20.53 1.19
CA SER A 336 15.93 -20.81 0.54
C SER A 336 15.91 -20.09 -0.81
N LEU A 337 16.96 -19.32 -1.11
CA LEU A 337 17.30 -18.92 -2.47
C LEU A 337 17.72 -20.16 -3.32
N GLU A 338 17.26 -21.36 -2.96
CA GLU A 338 17.75 -22.62 -3.49
C GLU A 338 16.93 -23.04 -4.70
N GLY A 339 17.61 -22.94 -5.85
CA GLY A 339 17.23 -23.60 -7.09
C GLY A 339 16.20 -22.84 -7.90
N ALA A 340 16.46 -22.67 -9.19
CA ALA A 340 15.36 -22.53 -10.14
C ALA A 340 14.38 -23.68 -9.90
N TYR A 341 13.08 -23.37 -9.82
CA TYR A 341 12.04 -24.39 -9.73
C TYR A 341 12.33 -25.51 -10.74
N ASP A 342 12.49 -26.75 -10.26
CA ASP A 342 12.81 -27.90 -11.11
C ASP A 342 11.69 -28.05 -12.15
N THR A 343 12.02 -27.90 -13.43
CA THR A 343 11.07 -28.06 -14.54
C THR A 343 10.94 -29.51 -15.00
N ASN A 344 11.70 -30.45 -14.44
CA ASN A 344 11.51 -31.87 -14.75
C ASN A 344 10.46 -32.47 -13.81
N ARG A 345 9.17 -32.25 -14.08
CA ARG A 345 8.08 -32.62 -13.15
C ARG A 345 7.26 -33.83 -13.61
N GLY A 346 7.76 -34.55 -14.62
CA GLY A 346 7.15 -35.78 -15.13
C GLY A 346 6.04 -35.54 -16.18
N PHE A 347 5.69 -34.28 -16.46
CA PHE A 347 4.80 -33.93 -17.58
C PHE A 347 5.43 -34.32 -18.92
N ILE A 348 4.59 -34.72 -19.87
CA ILE A 348 4.99 -34.97 -21.26
C ILE A 348 5.05 -33.63 -22.00
N HIS A 349 6.10 -33.43 -22.81
CA HIS A 349 6.31 -32.25 -23.65
C HIS A 349 6.73 -32.62 -25.08
N PRO A 350 6.07 -32.09 -26.12
CA PRO A 350 4.76 -31.43 -26.03
C PRO A 350 3.72 -32.43 -25.51
N GLY A 351 2.88 -32.01 -24.57
CA GLY A 351 1.84 -32.88 -24.01
C GLY A 351 0.55 -32.15 -23.66
N GLY A 352 0.29 -31.03 -24.35
CA GLY A 352 -1.02 -30.40 -24.38
C GLY A 352 -1.96 -31.14 -25.34
N LEU A 353 -2.51 -30.43 -26.33
CA LEU A 353 -3.41 -31.01 -27.32
C LEU A 353 -2.72 -31.96 -28.32
N HIS A 354 -1.40 -31.89 -28.44
CA HIS A 354 -0.60 -32.73 -29.34
C HIS A 354 0.64 -33.24 -28.64
N THR A 355 1.03 -34.46 -29.00
CA THR A 355 2.26 -35.12 -28.57
C THR A 355 3.26 -35.24 -29.71
N GLN A 356 4.51 -35.60 -29.38
CA GLN A 356 5.49 -35.93 -30.41
C GLN A 356 5.04 -37.12 -31.29
N ALA A 357 4.35 -38.10 -30.71
CA ALA A 357 3.82 -39.25 -31.42
C ALA A 357 2.75 -38.86 -32.47
N ASP A 358 1.96 -37.83 -32.19
CA ASP A 358 0.99 -37.30 -33.16
C ASP A 358 1.69 -36.69 -34.37
N PHE A 359 2.71 -35.86 -34.14
CA PHE A 359 3.49 -35.28 -35.24
C PHE A 359 4.20 -36.34 -36.07
N ASP A 360 4.73 -37.39 -35.44
CA ASP A 360 5.38 -38.49 -36.13
C ASP A 360 4.39 -39.29 -37.00
N ARG A 361 3.17 -39.54 -36.48
CA ARG A 361 2.07 -40.15 -37.24
C ARG A 361 1.70 -39.31 -38.47
N ILE A 362 1.45 -38.01 -38.28
CA ILE A 362 1.03 -37.13 -39.38
C ILE A 362 2.12 -37.01 -40.44
N LYS A 363 3.40 -36.91 -40.05
CA LYS A 363 4.52 -36.92 -41.01
C LYS A 363 4.57 -38.21 -41.82
N ALA A 364 4.38 -39.36 -41.17
CA ALA A 364 4.34 -40.65 -41.84
C ALA A 364 3.18 -40.74 -42.84
N GLN A 365 1.98 -40.28 -42.46
CA GLN A 365 0.80 -40.26 -43.34
C GLN A 365 0.97 -39.30 -44.54
N ILE A 366 1.59 -38.13 -44.34
CA ILE A 366 1.94 -37.22 -45.43
C ILE A 366 2.94 -37.87 -46.38
N ALA A 367 3.99 -38.51 -45.85
CA ALA A 367 4.98 -39.21 -46.65
C ALA A 367 4.39 -40.39 -47.44
N ALA A 368 3.37 -41.07 -46.87
CA ALA A 368 2.62 -42.14 -47.52
C ALA A 368 1.56 -41.63 -48.52
N GLY A 369 1.33 -40.32 -48.62
CA GLY A 369 0.36 -39.74 -49.53
C GLY A 369 -1.10 -39.93 -49.11
N ASN A 370 -1.39 -40.02 -47.81
CA ASN A 370 -2.78 -40.08 -47.32
C ASN A 370 -3.55 -38.83 -47.79
N GLU A 371 -4.51 -39.03 -48.69
CA GLU A 371 -5.19 -37.93 -49.40
C GLU A 371 -5.86 -36.92 -48.46
N LYS A 372 -6.46 -37.42 -47.37
CA LYS A 372 -7.19 -36.61 -46.40
C LYS A 372 -6.24 -35.75 -45.56
N VAL A 373 -5.18 -36.37 -45.04
CA VAL A 373 -4.15 -35.68 -44.23
C VAL A 373 -3.38 -34.67 -45.09
N VAL A 374 -3.01 -35.03 -46.32
CA VAL A 374 -2.35 -34.12 -47.27
C VAL A 374 -3.26 -32.92 -47.58
N SER A 375 -4.56 -33.14 -47.78
CA SER A 375 -5.52 -32.06 -48.02
C SER A 375 -5.65 -31.13 -46.81
N ALA A 376 -5.75 -31.69 -45.60
CA ALA A 376 -5.82 -30.92 -44.36
C ALA A 376 -4.54 -30.12 -44.09
N TYR A 377 -3.37 -30.71 -44.36
CA TYR A 377 -2.09 -30.03 -44.25
C TYR A 377 -1.96 -28.90 -45.28
N ASN A 378 -2.44 -29.09 -46.52
CA ASN A 378 -2.45 -28.02 -47.52
C ASN A 378 -3.35 -26.85 -47.12
N ILE A 379 -4.48 -27.11 -46.42
CA ILE A 379 -5.32 -26.06 -45.85
C ILE A 379 -4.53 -25.24 -44.81
N LEU A 380 -3.83 -25.90 -43.88
CA LEU A 380 -2.94 -25.22 -42.93
C LEU A 380 -1.86 -24.41 -43.65
N LYS A 381 -1.16 -25.03 -44.61
CA LYS A 381 -0.04 -24.43 -45.33
C LYS A 381 -0.43 -23.17 -46.10
N ASN A 382 -1.66 -23.12 -46.62
CA ASN A 382 -2.19 -22.00 -47.39
C ASN A 382 -2.93 -20.97 -46.53
N ALA A 383 -3.14 -21.24 -45.24
CA ALA A 383 -3.82 -20.32 -44.34
C ALA A 383 -3.02 -19.03 -44.14
N GLU A 384 -3.70 -17.88 -44.12
CA GLU A 384 -3.08 -16.57 -43.91
C GLU A 384 -2.34 -16.50 -42.57
N TYR A 385 -2.96 -17.03 -41.52
CA TYR A 385 -2.38 -17.04 -40.16
C TYR A 385 -1.20 -18.00 -39.99
N ALA A 386 -1.00 -18.94 -40.92
CA ALA A 386 0.13 -19.88 -40.91
C ALA A 386 1.35 -19.40 -41.72
N GLN A 387 1.31 -18.17 -42.25
CA GLN A 387 2.44 -17.59 -42.97
C GLN A 387 3.46 -16.96 -41.99
N PRO A 388 4.78 -17.18 -42.18
CA PRO A 388 5.79 -16.67 -41.24
C PRO A 388 5.89 -15.13 -41.21
N THR A 389 5.34 -14.45 -42.22
CA THR A 389 5.28 -12.99 -42.30
C THR A 389 4.10 -12.36 -41.55
N ILE A 390 3.19 -13.17 -40.99
CA ILE A 390 1.99 -12.68 -40.32
C ILE A 390 2.32 -11.75 -39.15
N GLN A 391 1.49 -10.73 -38.94
CA GLN A 391 1.62 -9.78 -37.84
C GLN A 391 0.55 -10.00 -36.78
N THR A 392 0.86 -9.61 -35.54
CA THR A 392 -0.07 -9.68 -34.41
C THR A 392 -0.31 -8.30 -33.81
N TYR A 393 -1.34 -8.18 -32.99
CA TYR A 393 -1.87 -6.90 -32.50
C TYR A 393 -2.02 -6.91 -30.98
N PRO A 394 -0.91 -7.02 -30.22
CA PRO A 394 -0.97 -7.07 -28.77
C PRO A 394 -1.53 -5.77 -28.19
N VAL A 395 -2.29 -5.88 -27.10
CA VAL A 395 -2.88 -4.76 -26.36
C VAL A 395 -2.49 -4.83 -24.90
N GLU A 396 -2.36 -3.69 -24.24
CA GLU A 396 -1.98 -3.64 -22.81
C GLU A 396 -3.07 -4.21 -21.89
N THR A 397 -4.34 -4.01 -22.25
CA THR A 397 -5.49 -4.60 -21.56
C THR A 397 -6.42 -5.24 -22.58
N ILE A 398 -6.66 -6.54 -22.41
CA ILE A 398 -7.68 -7.28 -23.14
C ILE A 398 -9.02 -6.97 -22.51
N ILE A 399 -10.00 -6.54 -23.29
CA ILE A 399 -11.34 -6.16 -22.85
C ILE A 399 -12.38 -7.04 -23.57
N ARG A 400 -13.18 -7.77 -22.79
CA ARG A 400 -14.35 -8.53 -23.27
C ARG A 400 -15.59 -8.16 -22.45
N GLY A 401 -16.68 -7.82 -23.13
CA GLY A 401 -17.89 -7.25 -22.53
C GLY A 401 -17.81 -5.75 -22.18
N GLY A 402 -18.87 -5.21 -21.58
CA GLY A 402 -18.95 -3.84 -21.09
C GLY A 402 -19.30 -2.76 -22.13
N THR A 403 -19.41 -1.51 -21.67
CA THR A 403 -19.76 -0.32 -22.47
C THR A 403 -18.55 0.41 -23.07
N THR A 404 -17.34 0.05 -22.68
CA THR A 404 -16.08 0.74 -23.03
C THR A 404 -15.44 0.26 -24.34
N GLY A 405 -16.13 -0.61 -25.10
CA GLY A 405 -15.60 -1.26 -26.30
C GLY A 405 -14.81 -2.53 -25.99
N GLN A 406 -14.73 -3.45 -26.96
CA GLN A 406 -14.11 -4.77 -26.78
C GLN A 406 -13.00 -4.98 -27.80
N ASN A 407 -11.88 -5.57 -27.38
CA ASN A 407 -10.71 -5.80 -28.23
C ASN A 407 -10.17 -7.25 -28.13
N TYR A 408 -10.87 -8.13 -27.41
CA TYR A 408 -10.46 -9.51 -27.14
C TYR A 408 -10.15 -10.33 -28.39
N ILE A 409 -10.76 -10.02 -29.53
CA ILE A 409 -10.54 -10.72 -30.80
C ILE A 409 -9.07 -10.65 -31.27
N ASN A 410 -8.32 -9.63 -30.82
CA ASN A 410 -6.89 -9.54 -31.07
C ASN A 410 -6.12 -10.69 -30.41
N ALA A 411 -6.48 -11.05 -29.18
CA ALA A 411 -5.86 -12.15 -28.45
C ALA A 411 -6.18 -13.50 -29.10
N ALA A 412 -7.45 -13.74 -29.44
CA ALA A 412 -7.91 -14.94 -30.16
C ALA A 412 -7.09 -15.18 -31.45
N ARG A 413 -6.96 -14.12 -32.27
CA ARG A 413 -6.16 -14.16 -33.50
C ARG A 413 -4.68 -14.37 -33.21
N GLY A 414 -4.13 -13.67 -32.22
CA GLY A 414 -2.73 -13.80 -31.83
C GLY A 414 -2.34 -15.22 -31.43
N ALA A 415 -3.13 -15.84 -30.56
CA ALA A 415 -2.90 -17.22 -30.12
C ALA A 415 -3.03 -18.21 -31.30
N THR A 416 -4.07 -18.05 -32.13
CA THR A 416 -4.27 -18.86 -33.35
C THR A 416 -3.10 -18.74 -34.34
N MET A 417 -2.62 -17.53 -34.61
CA MET A 417 -1.47 -17.31 -35.50
C MET A 417 -0.20 -17.99 -34.98
N ALA A 418 0.04 -17.92 -33.66
CA ALA A 418 1.18 -18.59 -33.05
C ALA A 418 1.05 -20.12 -33.15
N TYR A 419 -0.12 -20.66 -32.83
CA TYR A 419 -0.42 -22.09 -32.90
C TYR A 419 -0.28 -22.66 -34.32
N GLN A 420 -0.85 -22.00 -35.34
CA GLN A 420 -0.75 -22.46 -36.73
C GLN A 420 0.69 -22.47 -37.24
N ASN A 421 1.48 -21.45 -36.89
CA ASN A 421 2.92 -21.44 -37.21
C ASN A 421 3.69 -22.52 -36.44
N ALA A 422 3.32 -22.80 -35.19
CA ALA A 422 3.91 -23.89 -34.42
C ALA A 422 3.62 -25.27 -35.03
N LEU A 423 2.38 -25.52 -35.49
CA LEU A 423 2.01 -26.74 -36.21
C LEU A 423 2.85 -26.91 -37.48
N ARG A 424 2.99 -25.85 -38.29
CA ARG A 424 3.85 -25.90 -39.48
C ARG A 424 5.29 -26.22 -39.11
N TRP A 425 5.84 -25.61 -38.08
CA TRP A 425 7.19 -25.95 -37.64
C TRP A 425 7.32 -27.42 -37.25
N LYS A 426 6.43 -27.93 -36.39
CA LYS A 426 6.49 -29.33 -35.92
C LYS A 426 6.26 -30.34 -37.06
N ILE A 427 5.44 -30.03 -38.08
CA ILE A 427 5.16 -30.92 -39.22
C ILE A 427 6.26 -30.87 -40.30
N GLU A 428 6.64 -29.69 -40.81
CA GLU A 428 7.56 -29.56 -41.96
C GLU A 428 8.99 -29.10 -41.59
N GLY A 429 9.28 -28.80 -40.32
CA GLY A 429 10.60 -28.35 -39.87
C GLY A 429 10.93 -26.90 -40.25
N ASN A 430 9.93 -26.09 -40.62
CA ASN A 430 10.14 -24.71 -41.07
C ASN A 430 10.43 -23.75 -39.91
N THR A 431 11.71 -23.44 -39.73
CA THR A 431 12.18 -22.55 -38.65
C THR A 431 11.71 -21.10 -38.78
N SER A 432 11.33 -20.64 -39.99
CA SER A 432 10.74 -19.30 -40.15
C SER A 432 9.35 -19.23 -39.53
N CYS A 433 8.57 -20.32 -39.59
CA CYS A 433 7.30 -20.42 -38.86
C CYS A 433 7.52 -20.48 -37.35
N ALA A 434 8.50 -21.25 -36.87
CA ALA A 434 8.86 -21.26 -35.44
C ALA A 434 9.23 -19.86 -34.92
N ALA A 435 10.07 -19.14 -35.67
CA ALA A 435 10.45 -17.77 -35.38
C ALA A 435 9.25 -16.81 -35.36
N ALA A 436 8.30 -16.99 -36.27
CA ALA A 436 7.07 -16.20 -36.30
C ALA A 436 6.19 -16.47 -35.06
N GLY A 437 5.99 -17.75 -34.70
CA GLY A 437 5.25 -18.14 -33.51
C GLY A 437 5.83 -17.54 -32.23
N VAL A 438 7.13 -17.71 -32.00
CA VAL A 438 7.82 -17.13 -30.83
C VAL A 438 7.79 -15.60 -30.85
N ARG A 439 7.94 -14.95 -32.02
CA ARG A 439 7.80 -13.49 -32.15
C ARG A 439 6.42 -13.01 -31.69
N ILE A 440 5.36 -13.72 -32.06
CA ILE A 440 3.98 -13.38 -31.68
C ILE A 440 3.79 -13.56 -30.17
N LEU A 441 4.18 -14.71 -29.63
CA LEU A 441 4.07 -15.01 -28.20
C LEU A 441 4.82 -13.97 -27.34
N LYS A 442 6.05 -13.62 -27.73
CA LYS A 442 6.83 -12.57 -27.06
C LYS A 442 6.20 -11.18 -27.18
N ALA A 443 5.61 -10.85 -28.32
CA ALA A 443 4.95 -9.55 -28.50
C ALA A 443 3.76 -9.39 -27.54
N TRP A 444 2.98 -10.45 -27.33
CA TRP A 444 1.90 -10.46 -26.34
C TRP A 444 2.42 -10.42 -24.90
N ALA A 445 3.37 -11.29 -24.55
CA ALA A 445 3.93 -11.33 -23.19
C ALA A 445 4.60 -10.02 -22.76
N ASN A 446 5.21 -9.29 -23.69
CA ASN A 446 5.85 -7.99 -23.41
C ASN A 446 4.86 -6.82 -23.30
N THR A 447 3.62 -6.99 -23.75
CA THR A 447 2.66 -5.87 -23.89
C THR A 447 1.45 -6.02 -22.96
N CYS A 448 0.84 -7.20 -22.92
CA CYS A 448 -0.42 -7.42 -22.22
C CYS A 448 -0.19 -7.58 -20.71
N LYS A 449 -0.87 -6.75 -19.92
CA LYS A 449 -0.75 -6.72 -18.46
C LYS A 449 -2.01 -7.20 -17.74
N LEU A 450 -3.16 -7.21 -18.41
CA LEU A 450 -4.44 -7.47 -17.77
C LEU A 450 -5.50 -7.99 -18.74
N VAL A 451 -6.35 -8.90 -18.26
CA VAL A 451 -7.64 -9.25 -18.88
C VAL A 451 -8.76 -8.62 -18.04
N SER A 452 -9.66 -7.88 -18.69
CA SER A 452 -10.69 -7.06 -18.06
C SER A 452 -11.97 -6.98 -18.92
N GLY A 453 -12.93 -6.17 -18.47
CA GLY A 453 -14.26 -6.02 -19.05
C GLY A 453 -15.36 -6.17 -18.00
N ASP A 454 -16.59 -6.42 -18.46
CA ASP A 454 -17.62 -6.95 -17.55
C ASP A 454 -17.32 -8.42 -17.25
N SER A 455 -18.25 -9.17 -16.64
CA SER A 455 -18.02 -10.58 -16.30
C SER A 455 -17.49 -11.45 -17.45
N ASN A 456 -17.74 -11.10 -18.72
CA ASN A 456 -17.21 -11.80 -19.88
C ASN A 456 -15.67 -11.80 -19.97
N TRP A 457 -14.94 -11.01 -19.17
CA TRP A 457 -13.49 -11.12 -19.03
C TRP A 457 -13.06 -12.55 -18.72
N ALA A 458 -13.86 -13.31 -17.94
CA ALA A 458 -13.55 -14.69 -17.56
C ALA A 458 -13.55 -15.66 -18.74
N LEU A 459 -14.37 -15.41 -19.77
CA LEU A 459 -14.31 -16.17 -21.03
C LEU A 459 -13.02 -15.85 -21.81
N ALA A 460 -12.60 -14.59 -21.83
CA ALA A 460 -11.33 -14.21 -22.47
C ALA A 460 -10.14 -14.84 -21.74
N ALA A 461 -10.15 -14.84 -20.41
CA ALA A 461 -9.10 -15.43 -19.58
C ALA A 461 -8.97 -16.94 -19.86
N GLY A 462 -10.07 -17.69 -19.81
CA GLY A 462 -10.08 -19.12 -20.08
C GLY A 462 -9.67 -19.46 -21.51
N LEU A 463 -10.40 -18.95 -22.51
CA LEU A 463 -10.16 -19.32 -23.91
C LEU A 463 -8.75 -18.96 -24.39
N TYR A 464 -8.38 -17.68 -24.29
CA TYR A 464 -7.11 -17.25 -24.88
C TYR A 464 -5.91 -17.63 -24.01
N GLY A 465 -6.12 -17.82 -22.71
CA GLY A 465 -5.09 -18.32 -21.80
C GLY A 465 -4.64 -19.73 -22.17
N TYR A 466 -5.58 -20.66 -22.40
CA TYR A 466 -5.22 -22.02 -22.83
C TYR A 466 -4.61 -22.01 -24.24
N GLU A 467 -5.17 -21.24 -25.18
CA GLU A 467 -4.67 -21.19 -26.56
C GLU A 467 -3.21 -20.69 -26.63
N PHE A 468 -2.87 -19.64 -25.87
CA PHE A 468 -1.50 -19.17 -25.76
C PHE A 468 -0.58 -20.21 -25.12
N ALA A 469 -1.04 -20.91 -24.08
CA ALA A 469 -0.26 -21.98 -23.45
C ALA A 469 0.02 -23.13 -24.42
N GLN A 470 -0.99 -23.58 -25.18
CA GLN A 470 -0.88 -24.65 -26.16
C GLN A 470 0.08 -24.28 -27.31
N ALA A 471 -0.01 -23.05 -27.83
CA ALA A 471 0.91 -22.56 -28.85
C ALA A 471 2.36 -22.51 -28.34
N ALA A 472 2.58 -22.05 -27.11
CA ALA A 472 3.89 -21.97 -26.48
C ALA A 472 4.48 -23.35 -26.18
N GLU A 473 3.65 -24.30 -25.75
CA GLU A 473 4.04 -25.68 -25.49
C GLU A 473 4.58 -26.37 -26.75
N LEU A 474 3.94 -26.15 -27.90
CA LEU A 474 4.47 -26.62 -29.19
C LEU A 474 5.80 -25.96 -29.60
N LEU A 475 6.12 -24.79 -29.06
CA LEU A 475 7.34 -24.03 -29.36
C LEU A 475 8.40 -24.11 -28.25
N ARG A 476 8.15 -24.88 -27.19
CA ARG A 476 9.03 -25.07 -26.03
C ARG A 476 10.48 -25.37 -26.43
N ASP A 477 10.67 -26.31 -27.36
CA ASP A 477 11.99 -26.80 -27.76
C ASP A 477 12.66 -25.96 -28.85
N TYR A 478 12.09 -24.81 -29.21
CA TYR A 478 12.67 -23.95 -30.25
C TYR A 478 13.74 -23.02 -29.67
N ASP A 479 14.99 -23.15 -30.10
CA ASP A 479 16.11 -22.35 -29.57
C ASP A 479 15.98 -20.82 -29.76
N GLY A 480 15.05 -20.36 -30.61
CA GLY A 480 14.88 -18.94 -30.94
C GLY A 480 14.14 -18.07 -29.91
N TRP A 481 13.83 -18.57 -28.72
CA TRP A 481 13.28 -17.74 -27.62
C TRP A 481 14.25 -16.64 -27.16
N GLY A 482 15.55 -16.88 -27.29
CA GLY A 482 16.61 -16.02 -26.73
C GLY A 482 16.70 -16.13 -25.20
N ASN A 483 17.69 -15.44 -24.61
CA ASN A 483 17.95 -15.51 -23.17
C ASN A 483 16.69 -15.17 -22.36
N ASN A 484 16.27 -16.11 -21.50
CA ASN A 484 15.09 -16.00 -20.62
C ASN A 484 13.74 -15.76 -21.34
N GLY A 485 13.66 -15.89 -22.67
CA GLY A 485 12.45 -15.58 -23.43
C GLY A 485 11.26 -16.47 -23.05
N PHE A 486 11.49 -17.79 -22.96
CA PHE A 486 10.46 -18.75 -22.57
C PHE A 486 10.08 -18.62 -21.09
N GLU A 487 11.07 -18.39 -20.22
CA GLU A 487 10.82 -18.13 -18.79
C GLU A 487 9.97 -16.88 -18.56
N ASN A 488 10.24 -15.79 -19.29
CA ASN A 488 9.41 -14.59 -19.22
C ASN A 488 7.98 -14.83 -19.73
N PHE A 489 7.81 -15.69 -20.73
CA PHE A 489 6.49 -16.09 -21.20
C PHE A 489 5.73 -16.92 -20.14
N LYS A 490 6.37 -17.90 -19.50
CA LYS A 490 5.79 -18.64 -18.37
C LYS A 490 5.38 -17.69 -17.24
N LYS A 491 6.22 -16.72 -16.89
CA LYS A 491 5.87 -15.67 -15.92
C LYS A 491 4.62 -14.90 -16.33
N TRP A 492 4.52 -14.50 -17.60
CA TRP A 492 3.32 -13.83 -18.12
C TRP A 492 2.05 -14.68 -17.97
N MET A 493 2.13 -15.99 -18.23
CA MET A 493 1.03 -16.93 -17.99
C MET A 493 0.61 -16.96 -16.52
N LEU A 494 1.57 -17.00 -15.60
CA LEU A 494 1.33 -17.05 -14.15
C LEU A 494 0.85 -15.71 -13.56
N THR A 495 1.18 -14.57 -14.17
CA THR A 495 0.81 -13.24 -13.65
C THR A 495 -0.48 -12.69 -14.26
N VAL A 496 -0.74 -12.92 -15.55
CA VAL A 496 -1.87 -12.32 -16.28
C VAL A 496 -3.06 -13.26 -16.39
N TRP A 497 -2.82 -14.56 -16.60
CA TRP A 497 -3.86 -15.50 -16.99
C TRP A 497 -4.33 -16.37 -15.83
N TYR A 498 -3.41 -17.04 -15.16
CA TYR A 498 -3.72 -17.98 -14.08
C TYR A 498 -4.55 -17.36 -12.93
N PRO A 499 -4.22 -16.17 -12.37
CA PRO A 499 -4.95 -15.60 -11.24
C PRO A 499 -6.42 -15.33 -11.56
N GLY A 500 -6.70 -14.82 -12.77
CA GLY A 500 -8.07 -14.61 -13.24
C GLY A 500 -8.84 -15.91 -13.39
N CYS A 501 -8.21 -16.93 -13.99
CA CYS A 501 -8.85 -18.24 -14.19
C CYS A 501 -9.20 -18.91 -12.86
N ILE A 502 -8.25 -19.00 -11.92
CA ILE A 502 -8.48 -19.67 -10.64
C ILE A 502 -9.45 -18.89 -9.75
N HIS A 503 -9.39 -17.54 -9.75
CA HIS A 503 -10.36 -16.72 -9.05
C HIS A 503 -11.77 -16.90 -9.60
N PHE A 504 -11.90 -16.97 -10.93
CA PHE A 504 -13.19 -17.25 -11.55
C PHE A 504 -13.69 -18.66 -11.21
N LEU A 505 -12.86 -19.70 -11.29
CA LEU A 505 -13.29 -21.06 -10.96
C LEU A 505 -13.80 -21.18 -9.51
N ARG A 506 -13.17 -20.47 -8.57
CA ARG A 506 -13.50 -20.50 -7.13
C ARG A 506 -14.65 -19.58 -6.73
N GLY A 507 -14.48 -18.28 -6.97
CA GLY A 507 -15.41 -17.24 -6.49
C GLY A 507 -16.47 -16.85 -7.51
N ARG A 508 -16.19 -17.13 -8.79
CA ARG A 508 -17.14 -17.00 -9.89
C ARG A 508 -17.87 -15.65 -9.91
N ASN A 509 -17.10 -14.58 -9.72
CA ASN A 509 -17.61 -13.21 -9.65
C ASN A 509 -18.72 -13.01 -8.60
N GLY A 510 -18.66 -13.70 -7.47
CA GLY A 510 -19.49 -13.42 -6.29
C GLY A 510 -20.96 -13.85 -6.39
N THR A 511 -21.38 -14.58 -7.43
CA THR A 511 -22.82 -14.97 -7.53
C THR A 511 -23.28 -15.97 -6.47
N TRP A 512 -22.33 -16.61 -5.77
CA TRP A 512 -22.54 -17.55 -4.67
C TRP A 512 -22.85 -16.80 -3.37
N GLU A 513 -22.37 -15.56 -3.23
CA GLU A 513 -22.57 -14.69 -2.06
C GLU A 513 -23.91 -13.93 -2.10
N ASN A 514 -24.62 -13.96 -3.24
CA ASN A 514 -25.91 -13.28 -3.45
C ASN A 514 -27.11 -13.93 -2.74
N ILE A 515 -26.89 -14.64 -1.63
CA ILE A 515 -27.95 -15.33 -0.85
C ILE A 515 -28.96 -14.33 -0.26
N GLY A 516 -28.60 -13.06 -0.10
CA GLY A 516 -29.39 -12.05 0.62
C GLY A 516 -30.11 -10.97 -0.21
N ASN A 517 -29.85 -10.83 -1.52
CA ASN A 517 -30.43 -9.72 -2.30
C ASN A 517 -31.35 -10.24 -3.41
N GLN A 518 -32.61 -9.79 -3.39
CA GLN A 518 -33.65 -10.09 -4.39
C GLN A 518 -34.12 -11.57 -4.49
N GLY A 519 -34.73 -12.08 -3.42
CA GLY A 519 -35.77 -13.12 -3.54
C GLY A 519 -35.33 -14.60 -3.59
N GLY A 520 -34.05 -14.94 -3.53
CA GLY A 520 -33.62 -16.36 -3.36
C GLY A 520 -32.28 -16.72 -3.99
N ILE A 521 -31.88 -18.00 -3.83
CA ILE A 521 -30.59 -18.56 -4.29
C ILE A 521 -30.49 -18.48 -5.83
N ARG A 522 -29.33 -18.05 -6.33
CA ARG A 522 -28.99 -17.95 -7.77
C ARG A 522 -27.74 -18.77 -8.12
N PRO A 523 -27.70 -20.07 -7.78
CA PRO A 523 -26.56 -20.89 -8.14
C PRO A 523 -26.63 -21.13 -9.67
N GLY A 524 -25.57 -20.79 -10.42
CA GLY A 524 -25.49 -21.18 -11.83
C GLY A 524 -25.64 -20.11 -12.91
N HIS A 525 -25.40 -18.83 -12.63
CA HIS A 525 -25.25 -17.86 -13.73
C HIS A 525 -24.08 -18.20 -14.67
N TYR A 526 -22.92 -18.57 -14.10
CA TYR A 526 -21.75 -18.99 -14.87
C TYR A 526 -21.57 -20.50 -14.78
N TRP A 527 -21.80 -21.19 -15.87
CA TRP A 527 -21.87 -22.65 -15.93
C TRP A 527 -21.32 -23.17 -17.26
N SER A 528 -21.03 -24.47 -17.32
CA SER A 528 -20.55 -25.19 -18.50
C SER A 528 -19.32 -24.56 -19.19
N ASN A 529 -19.49 -23.89 -20.33
CA ASN A 529 -18.39 -23.35 -21.14
C ASN A 529 -17.50 -22.36 -20.37
N TRP A 530 -18.08 -21.60 -19.43
CA TRP A 530 -17.34 -20.64 -18.61
C TRP A 530 -16.27 -21.32 -17.73
N PRO A 531 -16.61 -22.23 -16.82
CA PRO A 531 -15.60 -22.95 -16.05
C PRO A 531 -14.77 -23.90 -16.90
N LEU A 532 -15.31 -24.53 -17.95
CA LEU A 532 -14.52 -25.46 -18.78
C LEU A 532 -13.33 -24.77 -19.44
N CYS A 533 -13.51 -23.60 -20.05
CA CYS A 533 -12.37 -22.90 -20.67
C CYS A 533 -11.33 -22.42 -19.63
N ASN A 534 -11.78 -22.04 -18.42
CA ASN A 534 -10.86 -21.65 -17.34
C ASN A 534 -10.13 -22.87 -16.75
N ALA A 535 -10.78 -24.02 -16.62
CA ALA A 535 -10.15 -25.27 -16.19
C ALA A 535 -9.11 -25.74 -17.23
N LEU A 536 -9.46 -25.69 -18.53
CA LEU A 536 -8.52 -26.00 -19.61
C LEU A 536 -7.30 -25.06 -19.60
N ALA A 537 -7.50 -23.77 -19.32
CA ALA A 537 -6.40 -22.81 -19.16
C ALA A 537 -5.50 -23.17 -17.98
N VAL A 538 -6.09 -23.45 -16.81
CA VAL A 538 -5.33 -23.85 -15.61
C VAL A 538 -4.53 -25.13 -15.86
N ILE A 539 -5.15 -26.16 -16.46
CA ILE A 539 -4.46 -27.41 -16.83
C ILE A 539 -3.31 -27.15 -17.80
N SER A 540 -3.57 -26.37 -18.85
CA SER A 540 -2.55 -26.05 -19.88
C SER A 540 -1.39 -25.23 -19.31
N ILE A 541 -1.67 -24.29 -18.40
CA ILE A 541 -0.65 -23.49 -17.70
C ILE A 541 0.16 -24.36 -16.75
N GLY A 542 -0.49 -25.28 -16.02
CA GLY A 542 0.17 -26.26 -15.15
C GLY A 542 1.17 -27.12 -15.91
N ILE A 543 0.79 -27.64 -17.09
CA ILE A 543 1.70 -28.38 -17.97
C ILE A 543 2.82 -27.46 -18.47
N LEU A 544 2.50 -26.31 -19.08
CA LEU A 544 3.50 -25.41 -19.65
C LEU A 544 4.56 -24.97 -18.62
N CYS A 545 4.12 -24.72 -17.38
CA CYS A 545 4.98 -24.23 -16.30
C CYS A 545 5.59 -25.35 -15.46
N ASP A 546 5.33 -26.61 -15.78
CA ASP A 546 5.73 -27.76 -14.98
C ASP A 546 5.18 -27.71 -13.54
N ASP A 547 4.05 -27.04 -13.30
CA ASP A 547 3.48 -26.84 -11.95
C ASP A 547 2.33 -27.82 -11.67
N VAL A 548 2.67 -28.89 -10.92
CA VAL A 548 1.73 -29.96 -10.54
C VAL A 548 0.60 -29.46 -9.65
N PHE A 549 0.84 -28.44 -8.82
CA PHE A 549 -0.21 -27.89 -7.98
C PHE A 549 -1.27 -27.20 -8.85
N ILE A 550 -0.85 -26.35 -9.79
CA ILE A 550 -1.75 -25.68 -10.74
C ILE A 550 -2.51 -26.71 -11.59
N TYR A 551 -1.83 -27.73 -12.12
CA TYR A 551 -2.48 -28.81 -12.88
C TYR A 551 -3.57 -29.51 -12.05
N ASN A 552 -3.25 -29.89 -10.81
CA ASN A 552 -4.19 -30.56 -9.92
C ASN A 552 -5.40 -29.69 -9.59
N GLN A 553 -5.23 -28.38 -9.45
CA GLN A 553 -6.38 -27.48 -9.26
C GLN A 553 -7.35 -27.57 -10.42
N GLY A 554 -6.88 -27.55 -11.67
CA GLY A 554 -7.76 -27.65 -12.84
C GLY A 554 -8.44 -29.02 -12.97
N MET A 555 -7.71 -30.10 -12.73
CA MET A 555 -8.23 -31.47 -12.82
C MET A 555 -9.24 -31.80 -11.71
N SER A 556 -9.01 -31.32 -10.49
CA SER A 556 -9.87 -31.64 -9.35
C SER A 556 -11.29 -31.09 -9.54
N PHE A 557 -11.44 -29.89 -10.10
CA PHE A 557 -12.73 -29.30 -10.48
C PHE A 557 -13.56 -30.20 -11.40
N LEU A 558 -12.90 -30.90 -12.32
CA LEU A 558 -13.56 -31.74 -13.32
C LEU A 558 -13.97 -33.10 -12.74
N LYS A 559 -13.30 -33.55 -11.67
CA LYS A 559 -13.40 -34.94 -11.18
C LYS A 559 -13.99 -35.12 -9.80
N TYR A 560 -13.82 -34.19 -8.86
CA TYR A 560 -14.26 -34.45 -7.47
C TYR A 560 -14.40 -33.21 -6.57
N ASP A 561 -13.91 -32.05 -6.99
CA ASP A 561 -14.18 -30.79 -6.30
C ASP A 561 -15.42 -30.12 -6.84
N GLN A 562 -16.12 -29.39 -5.97
CA GLN A 562 -17.34 -28.66 -6.32
C GLN A 562 -18.34 -29.56 -7.09
N VAL A 563 -18.57 -30.78 -6.61
CA VAL A 563 -19.53 -31.72 -7.24
C VAL A 563 -20.99 -31.31 -7.07
N GLY A 564 -21.25 -30.29 -6.24
CA GLY A 564 -22.58 -29.76 -6.03
C GLY A 564 -23.57 -30.81 -5.49
N THR A 565 -24.76 -30.84 -6.07
CA THR A 565 -25.85 -31.77 -5.76
C THR A 565 -25.83 -33.02 -6.64
N PHE A 566 -24.75 -33.31 -7.36
CA PHE A 566 -24.69 -34.47 -8.25
C PHE A 566 -24.96 -35.78 -7.51
N ARG A 567 -25.80 -36.64 -8.10
CA ARG A 567 -26.02 -38.03 -7.72
C ARG A 567 -26.18 -38.85 -9.01
N ASP A 568 -25.58 -40.03 -9.08
CA ASP A 568 -25.67 -40.92 -10.24
C ASP A 568 -26.41 -42.22 -9.85
N PRO A 569 -27.46 -42.65 -10.58
CA PRO A 569 -28.15 -41.89 -11.63
C PRO A 569 -28.89 -40.67 -11.08
N ARG A 570 -29.02 -39.60 -11.87
CA ARG A 570 -29.88 -38.46 -11.52
C ARG A 570 -31.34 -38.83 -11.75
N THR A 571 -32.11 -38.98 -10.67
CA THR A 571 -33.52 -39.38 -10.72
C THR A 571 -34.51 -38.28 -10.33
N ASP A 572 -34.03 -37.07 -10.00
CA ASP A 572 -34.88 -35.97 -9.56
C ASP A 572 -35.82 -35.49 -10.67
N ASP A 573 -37.10 -35.29 -10.34
CA ASP A 573 -38.09 -34.65 -11.21
C ASP A 573 -37.95 -33.12 -11.07
N LEU A 574 -37.43 -32.51 -12.13
CA LEU A 574 -36.70 -31.23 -12.18
C LEU A 574 -35.32 -31.29 -11.53
N ILE A 575 -34.31 -31.38 -12.38
CA ILE A 575 -32.91 -31.34 -11.96
C ILE A 575 -32.50 -29.91 -11.57
N LEU A 576 -31.89 -29.79 -10.39
CA LEU A 576 -31.19 -28.58 -9.96
C LEU A 576 -29.86 -28.44 -10.70
N ASN A 577 -29.73 -27.33 -11.43
CA ASN A 577 -28.47 -26.79 -11.90
C ASN A 577 -27.95 -25.82 -10.84
N ASP A 578 -27.06 -26.29 -9.97
CA ASP A 578 -26.50 -25.55 -8.86
C ASP A 578 -25.20 -24.79 -9.21
N GLY A 579 -24.92 -24.62 -10.50
CA GLY A 579 -23.77 -23.86 -10.99
C GLY A 579 -22.40 -24.52 -10.84
N CYS A 580 -22.35 -25.76 -10.33
CA CYS A 580 -21.12 -26.50 -10.10
C CYS A 580 -20.99 -27.61 -11.16
N THR A 581 -20.71 -27.22 -12.39
CA THR A 581 -21.16 -27.94 -13.62
C THR A 581 -20.04 -28.45 -14.50
N GLU A 582 -18.81 -28.16 -14.10
CA GLU A 582 -17.56 -28.62 -14.66
C GLU A 582 -17.21 -30.03 -14.20
N PHE A 583 -17.70 -30.44 -13.01
CA PHE A 583 -17.64 -31.83 -12.60
C PHE A 583 -18.34 -32.69 -13.67
N TRP A 584 -17.66 -33.73 -14.15
CA TRP A 584 -18.04 -34.51 -15.34
C TRP A 584 -19.50 -34.99 -15.30
N GLY A 585 -19.97 -35.43 -14.13
CA GLY A 585 -21.35 -35.86 -13.94
C GLY A 585 -22.39 -34.74 -14.00
N ASN A 586 -22.01 -33.49 -13.69
CA ASN A 586 -22.90 -32.33 -13.81
C ASN A 586 -22.88 -31.71 -15.21
N LEU A 587 -21.79 -31.90 -15.96
CA LEU A 587 -21.70 -31.46 -17.35
C LEU A 587 -22.60 -32.30 -18.26
N ILE A 588 -22.52 -33.63 -18.14
CA ILE A 588 -23.44 -34.58 -18.77
C ILE A 588 -24.47 -34.98 -17.72
N VAL A 589 -25.57 -34.25 -17.67
CA VAL A 589 -26.49 -34.23 -16.52
C VAL A 589 -27.14 -35.60 -16.29
N THR A 590 -27.62 -36.24 -17.36
CA THR A 590 -28.22 -37.58 -17.33
C THR A 590 -27.65 -38.42 -18.46
N THR A 591 -27.60 -39.73 -18.26
CA THR A 591 -27.29 -40.72 -19.29
C THR A 591 -28.42 -41.74 -19.35
N SER A 592 -28.81 -42.16 -20.54
CA SER A 592 -29.88 -43.13 -20.74
C SER A 592 -29.52 -44.08 -21.88
N GLU A 593 -29.81 -45.36 -21.69
CA GLU A 593 -29.84 -46.33 -22.79
C GLU A 593 -30.84 -45.85 -23.84
N SER A 594 -30.49 -45.98 -25.12
CA SER A 594 -31.34 -45.54 -26.21
C SER A 594 -31.20 -46.44 -27.42
N GLU A 595 -32.34 -46.88 -27.98
CA GLU A 595 -32.38 -47.63 -29.25
C GLU A 595 -31.86 -46.80 -30.44
N LEU A 596 -31.74 -45.48 -30.27
CA LEU A 596 -31.18 -44.57 -31.27
C LEU A 596 -29.65 -44.69 -31.39
N GLU A 597 -28.96 -45.08 -30.32
CA GLU A 597 -27.51 -45.25 -30.29
C GLU A 597 -27.20 -46.75 -30.44
N THR A 598 -26.46 -47.14 -31.47
CA THR A 598 -26.22 -48.54 -31.84
C THR A 598 -24.73 -48.90 -31.94
N GLY A 599 -23.84 -47.97 -31.61
CA GLY A 599 -22.40 -48.12 -31.87
C GLY A 599 -21.54 -47.84 -30.64
N ALA A 600 -21.62 -46.64 -30.08
CA ALA A 600 -20.68 -46.14 -29.10
C ALA A 600 -20.68 -46.98 -27.83
N TYR A 601 -21.78 -46.90 -27.08
CA TYR A 601 -21.98 -47.63 -25.83
C TYR A 601 -23.47 -47.86 -25.51
N GLY A 602 -24.37 -47.69 -26.50
CA GLY A 602 -25.82 -47.81 -26.33
C GLY A 602 -26.49 -46.64 -25.59
N LYS A 603 -25.72 -45.59 -25.24
CA LYS A 603 -26.14 -44.51 -24.34
C LYS A 603 -26.13 -43.16 -25.01
N LEU A 604 -27.12 -42.35 -24.68
CA LEU A 604 -27.18 -40.91 -24.98
C LEU A 604 -27.17 -40.11 -23.67
N GLY A 605 -26.42 -39.00 -23.66
CA GLY A 605 -26.19 -38.18 -22.47
C GLY A 605 -26.59 -36.72 -22.66
N GLN A 606 -27.58 -36.25 -21.89
CA GLN A 606 -28.02 -34.85 -21.99
C GLN A 606 -26.92 -33.91 -21.49
N MET A 607 -26.28 -33.20 -22.43
CA MET A 607 -25.38 -32.10 -22.10
C MET A 607 -26.18 -30.97 -21.47
N GLN A 608 -25.62 -30.36 -20.43
CA GLN A 608 -26.31 -29.38 -19.64
C GLN A 608 -26.76 -28.13 -20.42
N GLU A 609 -26.00 -27.67 -21.42
CA GLU A 609 -26.33 -26.47 -22.23
C GLU A 609 -27.36 -26.77 -23.33
N SER A 610 -27.76 -28.03 -23.52
CA SER A 610 -28.56 -28.48 -24.66
C SER A 610 -29.94 -27.81 -24.76
N GLY A 611 -30.51 -27.34 -23.66
CA GLY A 611 -31.82 -26.68 -23.63
C GLY A 611 -31.76 -25.17 -23.86
N ARG A 612 -30.57 -24.56 -23.80
CA ARG A 612 -30.39 -23.10 -23.94
C ARG A 612 -30.28 -22.70 -25.41
N ASP A 613 -29.22 -23.14 -26.08
CA ASP A 613 -28.98 -22.96 -27.51
C ASP A 613 -27.88 -23.88 -28.02
N GLY A 614 -27.92 -24.18 -29.32
CA GLY A 614 -27.01 -25.10 -29.98
C GLY A 614 -25.54 -24.65 -30.04
N GLY A 615 -25.28 -23.34 -30.05
CA GLY A 615 -23.93 -22.78 -30.13
C GLY A 615 -23.13 -22.99 -28.84
N HIS A 616 -23.76 -22.77 -27.68
CA HIS A 616 -23.11 -22.99 -26.37
C HIS A 616 -22.99 -24.46 -26.03
N ALA A 617 -23.95 -25.29 -26.42
CA ALA A 617 -23.85 -26.75 -26.26
C ALA A 617 -22.64 -27.33 -27.02
N ALA A 618 -22.45 -26.93 -28.28
CA ALA A 618 -21.29 -27.34 -29.07
C ALA A 618 -19.97 -26.78 -28.52
N MET A 619 -19.95 -25.52 -28.07
CA MET A 619 -18.77 -24.92 -27.43
C MET A 619 -18.33 -25.71 -26.20
N ALA A 620 -19.28 -25.99 -25.29
CA ALA A 620 -19.01 -26.71 -24.05
C ALA A 620 -18.51 -28.12 -24.32
N LEU A 621 -19.13 -28.83 -25.26
CA LEU A 621 -18.70 -30.16 -25.66
C LEU A 621 -17.27 -30.15 -26.19
N GLY A 622 -16.95 -29.22 -27.09
CA GLY A 622 -15.60 -29.11 -27.64
C GLY A 622 -14.55 -28.87 -26.55
N LEU A 623 -14.83 -28.01 -25.56
CA LEU A 623 -13.91 -27.75 -24.46
C LEU A 623 -13.73 -29.00 -23.58
N ALA A 624 -14.78 -29.78 -23.36
CA ALA A 624 -14.69 -31.05 -22.65
C ALA A 624 -13.84 -32.08 -23.43
N VAL A 625 -13.99 -32.14 -24.75
CA VAL A 625 -13.15 -32.98 -25.63
C VAL A 625 -11.69 -32.52 -25.57
N ASP A 626 -11.43 -31.21 -25.65
CA ASP A 626 -10.08 -30.64 -25.56
C ASP A 626 -9.42 -30.99 -24.20
N ILE A 627 -10.16 -30.85 -23.09
CA ILE A 627 -9.71 -31.25 -21.75
C ILE A 627 -9.40 -32.75 -21.70
N ALA A 628 -10.31 -33.60 -22.16
CA ALA A 628 -10.13 -35.05 -22.14
C ALA A 628 -8.93 -35.47 -22.99
N HIS A 629 -8.69 -34.76 -24.10
CA HIS A 629 -7.56 -35.01 -24.97
C HIS A 629 -6.22 -34.58 -24.35
N VAL A 630 -6.17 -33.41 -23.70
CA VAL A 630 -4.99 -32.98 -22.93
C VAL A 630 -4.69 -33.97 -21.80
N ALA A 631 -5.71 -34.42 -21.07
CA ALA A 631 -5.57 -35.41 -20.01
C ALA A 631 -5.06 -36.76 -20.56
N TRP A 632 -5.62 -37.24 -21.67
CA TRP A 632 -5.17 -38.45 -22.35
C TRP A 632 -3.69 -38.38 -22.73
N ASN A 633 -3.24 -37.25 -23.28
CA ASN A 633 -1.85 -37.03 -23.67
C ASN A 633 -0.90 -36.98 -22.47
N GLN A 634 -1.40 -36.73 -21.25
CA GLN A 634 -0.63 -36.86 -20.02
C GLN A 634 -0.72 -38.25 -19.38
N GLY A 635 -1.57 -39.14 -19.89
CA GLY A 635 -1.78 -40.50 -19.41
C GLY A 635 -2.99 -40.65 -18.48
N ASP A 636 -4.06 -39.88 -18.69
CA ASP A 636 -5.28 -39.90 -17.89
C ASP A 636 -6.54 -40.01 -18.77
N ASP A 637 -7.29 -41.09 -18.60
CA ASP A 637 -8.35 -41.48 -19.53
C ASP A 637 -9.72 -40.87 -19.20
N LEU A 638 -9.83 -39.55 -19.37
CA LEU A 638 -11.09 -38.84 -19.18
C LEU A 638 -12.18 -39.19 -20.22
N PHE A 639 -11.81 -39.78 -21.37
CA PHE A 639 -12.77 -40.24 -22.37
C PHE A 639 -13.58 -41.45 -21.89
N SER A 640 -12.96 -42.31 -21.06
CA SER A 640 -13.62 -43.45 -20.42
C SER A 640 -14.13 -43.17 -19.00
N TYR A 641 -13.82 -42.01 -18.44
CA TYR A 641 -14.23 -41.62 -17.08
C TYR A 641 -15.76 -41.61 -16.90
N MET A 642 -16.21 -42.05 -15.70
CA MET A 642 -17.62 -42.23 -15.33
C MET A 642 -18.42 -43.08 -16.33
N ASP A 643 -17.90 -44.27 -16.66
CA ASP A 643 -18.57 -45.20 -17.59
C ASP A 643 -18.78 -44.59 -18.99
N ASN A 644 -17.70 -44.04 -19.55
CA ASN A 644 -17.67 -43.41 -20.87
C ASN A 644 -18.71 -42.27 -21.02
N ARG A 645 -18.98 -41.53 -19.94
CA ARG A 645 -20.03 -40.50 -19.89
C ARG A 645 -19.89 -39.44 -20.98
N LEU A 646 -18.65 -39.05 -21.30
CA LEU A 646 -18.38 -38.08 -22.36
C LEU A 646 -18.84 -38.60 -23.72
N ALA A 647 -18.68 -39.90 -24.02
CA ALA A 647 -19.15 -40.48 -25.28
C ALA A 647 -20.67 -40.34 -25.44
N ALA A 648 -21.43 -40.58 -24.37
CA ALA A 648 -22.87 -40.38 -24.37
C ALA A 648 -23.25 -38.90 -24.62
N GLY A 649 -22.52 -37.96 -24.01
CA GLY A 649 -22.69 -36.52 -24.26
C GLY A 649 -22.37 -36.10 -25.70
N ILE A 650 -21.29 -36.65 -26.25
CA ILE A 650 -20.86 -36.43 -27.65
C ILE A 650 -21.95 -36.88 -28.62
N GLU A 651 -22.42 -38.13 -28.50
CA GLU A 651 -23.45 -38.68 -29.39
C GLU A 651 -24.76 -37.90 -29.28
N PHE A 652 -25.15 -37.48 -28.07
CA PHE A 652 -26.34 -36.67 -27.86
C PHE A 652 -26.26 -35.31 -28.55
N THR A 653 -25.18 -34.55 -28.36
CA THR A 653 -25.03 -33.24 -29.04
C THR A 653 -24.88 -33.40 -30.55
N ALA A 654 -24.23 -34.46 -31.02
CA ALA A 654 -24.14 -34.78 -32.44
C ALA A 654 -25.53 -35.12 -33.05
N ALA A 655 -26.39 -35.80 -32.29
CA ALA A 655 -27.77 -36.05 -32.69
C ALA A 655 -28.61 -34.76 -32.71
N CYS A 656 -28.42 -33.86 -31.73
CA CYS A 656 -29.04 -32.52 -31.74
C CYS A 656 -28.61 -31.70 -32.97
N THR A 657 -27.33 -31.76 -33.36
CA THR A 657 -26.80 -31.08 -34.57
C THR A 657 -27.55 -31.51 -35.84
N GLN A 658 -28.03 -32.75 -35.86
CA GLN A 658 -28.78 -33.35 -36.98
C GLN A 658 -30.29 -33.21 -36.85
N ASN A 659 -30.78 -32.54 -35.80
CA ASN A 659 -32.19 -32.39 -35.52
C ASN A 659 -32.93 -33.74 -35.36
N GLU A 660 -32.25 -34.72 -34.75
CA GLU A 660 -32.82 -36.04 -34.47
C GLU A 660 -33.95 -35.94 -33.44
N THR A 661 -35.05 -36.67 -33.67
CA THR A 661 -36.24 -36.64 -32.81
C THR A 661 -36.24 -37.79 -31.82
N GLY A 662 -36.84 -37.60 -30.65
CA GLY A 662 -37.00 -38.67 -29.64
C GLY A 662 -35.79 -38.87 -28.73
N LEU A 663 -34.88 -37.88 -28.67
CA LEU A 663 -33.75 -37.90 -27.75
C LEU A 663 -34.23 -37.94 -26.28
N PRO A 664 -33.58 -38.73 -25.41
CA PRO A 664 -33.95 -38.80 -24.00
C PRO A 664 -33.75 -37.44 -23.33
N TRP A 665 -34.73 -36.98 -22.54
CA TRP A 665 -34.70 -35.65 -21.93
C TRP A 665 -35.21 -35.67 -20.50
N THR A 666 -34.48 -35.01 -19.60
CA THR A 666 -34.90 -34.70 -18.23
C THR A 666 -34.94 -33.20 -18.05
N ASN A 667 -36.10 -32.71 -17.61
CA ASN A 667 -36.32 -31.29 -17.38
C ASN A 667 -35.41 -30.73 -16.28
N TYR A 668 -34.88 -29.53 -16.49
CA TYR A 668 -34.08 -28.79 -15.52
C TYR A 668 -34.39 -27.30 -15.62
N LYS A 669 -34.05 -26.52 -14.58
CA LYS A 669 -34.13 -25.06 -14.66
C LYS A 669 -32.77 -24.44 -14.94
N TYR A 670 -32.79 -23.48 -15.86
CA TYR A 670 -31.71 -22.55 -16.12
C TYR A 670 -31.93 -21.24 -15.37
N VAL A 671 -30.87 -20.70 -14.77
CA VAL A 671 -30.91 -19.46 -14.00
C VAL A 671 -29.77 -18.55 -14.44
N ASP A 672 -30.07 -17.28 -14.69
CA ASP A 672 -29.06 -16.26 -14.93
C ASP A 672 -28.93 -15.30 -13.73
N CYS A 673 -28.01 -14.34 -13.81
CA CYS A 673 -27.77 -13.37 -12.74
C CYS A 673 -28.99 -12.49 -12.39
N ARG A 674 -30.06 -12.49 -13.19
CA ARG A 674 -31.23 -11.62 -13.03
C ARG A 674 -32.40 -12.32 -12.36
N THR A 675 -32.38 -13.65 -12.25
CA THR A 675 -33.55 -14.45 -11.87
C THR A 675 -33.22 -15.39 -10.71
N ALA A 676 -34.11 -15.53 -9.73
CA ALA A 676 -33.95 -16.50 -8.63
C ALA A 676 -34.33 -17.92 -9.08
N TRP A 677 -33.76 -18.96 -8.47
CA TRP A 677 -33.97 -20.36 -8.86
C TRP A 677 -35.44 -20.74 -9.09
N HIS A 678 -36.34 -20.31 -8.20
CA HIS A 678 -37.76 -20.64 -8.30
C HIS A 678 -38.43 -20.07 -9.57
N ASN A 679 -37.87 -19.01 -10.16
CA ASN A 679 -38.31 -18.37 -11.41
C ASN A 679 -37.40 -18.69 -12.62
N GLY A 680 -36.44 -19.60 -12.48
CA GLY A 680 -35.56 -20.01 -13.58
C GLY A 680 -36.33 -20.57 -14.79
N TRP A 681 -35.75 -20.40 -15.97
CA TRP A 681 -36.32 -20.92 -17.22
C TRP A 681 -36.32 -22.44 -17.19
N LEU A 682 -37.52 -23.04 -17.24
CA LEU A 682 -37.69 -24.48 -17.36
C LEU A 682 -37.36 -24.95 -18.78
N MET A 683 -36.34 -25.79 -18.89
CA MET A 683 -35.92 -26.40 -20.16
C MET A 683 -36.65 -27.73 -20.35
N THR A 684 -37.50 -27.81 -21.37
CA THR A 684 -38.41 -28.97 -21.59
C THR A 684 -38.05 -29.83 -22.79
N ALA A 685 -37.06 -29.42 -23.59
CA ALA A 685 -36.55 -30.12 -24.75
C ALA A 685 -35.16 -29.56 -25.14
N PRO A 686 -34.41 -30.26 -26.01
CA PRO A 686 -33.26 -29.65 -26.69
C PRO A 686 -33.66 -28.37 -27.44
N ALA A 687 -32.76 -27.38 -27.47
CA ALA A 687 -32.91 -26.14 -28.23
C ALA A 687 -32.70 -26.36 -29.75
N GLU A 688 -32.68 -25.27 -30.52
CA GLU A 688 -32.32 -25.28 -31.96
C GLU A 688 -31.06 -26.13 -32.24
N PRO A 689 -30.93 -26.72 -33.45
CA PRO A 689 -29.85 -27.64 -33.78
C PRO A 689 -28.47 -27.10 -33.40
N ALA A 690 -27.63 -27.95 -32.82
CA ALA A 690 -26.28 -27.58 -32.41
C ALA A 690 -25.44 -27.12 -33.61
N GLU A 691 -24.59 -26.12 -33.39
CA GLU A 691 -23.67 -25.61 -34.41
C GLU A 691 -22.49 -26.58 -34.59
N VAL A 692 -22.06 -26.82 -35.83
CA VAL A 692 -20.88 -27.64 -36.11
C VAL A 692 -19.61 -26.81 -35.85
N ARG A 693 -18.71 -27.33 -35.01
CA ARG A 693 -17.45 -26.69 -34.58
C ARG A 693 -16.22 -27.58 -34.82
N ASN A 694 -15.04 -26.98 -34.79
CA ASN A 694 -13.78 -27.55 -35.29
C ASN A 694 -13.07 -28.52 -34.31
N TYR A 695 -13.78 -29.54 -33.79
CA TYR A 695 -13.21 -30.57 -32.90
C TYR A 695 -13.65 -32.01 -33.22
N TRP A 696 -14.59 -32.20 -34.15
CA TRP A 696 -15.13 -33.54 -34.46
C TRP A 696 -14.07 -34.52 -35.00
N GLY A 697 -12.98 -34.02 -35.60
CA GLY A 697 -11.85 -34.86 -35.99
C GLY A 697 -11.13 -35.48 -34.80
N THR A 698 -11.04 -34.77 -33.67
CA THR A 698 -10.49 -35.29 -32.42
C THR A 698 -11.39 -36.40 -31.86
N VAL A 699 -12.71 -36.20 -31.89
CA VAL A 699 -13.70 -37.19 -31.44
C VAL A 699 -13.56 -38.50 -32.22
N ILE A 700 -13.64 -38.43 -33.56
CA ILE A 700 -13.55 -39.62 -34.41
C ILE A 700 -12.15 -40.25 -34.33
N GLY A 701 -11.10 -39.43 -34.35
CA GLY A 701 -9.73 -39.91 -34.23
C GLY A 701 -9.50 -40.69 -32.94
N HIS A 702 -10.02 -40.20 -31.80
CA HIS A 702 -9.85 -40.87 -30.52
C HIS A 702 -10.75 -42.11 -30.40
N TYR A 703 -12.08 -41.97 -30.51
CA TYR A 703 -12.98 -43.09 -30.25
C TYR A 703 -12.88 -44.18 -31.32
N GLU A 704 -12.92 -43.82 -32.60
CA GLU A 704 -12.80 -44.83 -33.67
C GLU A 704 -11.35 -45.24 -33.87
N GLY A 705 -10.44 -44.27 -34.01
CA GLY A 705 -9.04 -44.53 -34.38
C GLY A 705 -8.12 -45.05 -33.28
N VAL A 706 -8.43 -44.80 -32.00
CA VAL A 706 -7.64 -45.29 -30.85
C VAL A 706 -8.41 -46.32 -30.04
N LYS A 707 -9.68 -46.05 -29.70
CA LYS A 707 -10.49 -46.93 -28.85
C LYS A 707 -11.22 -48.04 -29.62
N GLY A 708 -11.29 -47.96 -30.95
CA GLY A 708 -11.99 -48.94 -31.77
C GLY A 708 -13.53 -48.92 -31.61
N VAL A 709 -14.07 -47.81 -31.12
CA VAL A 709 -15.49 -47.63 -30.77
C VAL A 709 -16.17 -46.76 -31.81
N LYS A 710 -17.24 -47.29 -32.43
CA LYS A 710 -17.99 -46.59 -33.49
C LYS A 710 -18.82 -45.45 -32.88
N MET A 711 -18.75 -44.25 -33.45
CA MET A 711 -19.50 -43.09 -32.97
C MET A 711 -20.49 -42.60 -34.05
N PRO A 712 -21.67 -43.22 -34.18
CA PRO A 712 -22.53 -43.08 -35.36
C PRO A 712 -23.10 -41.67 -35.56
N TYR A 713 -23.53 -40.96 -34.52
CA TYR A 713 -23.98 -39.58 -34.65
C TYR A 713 -22.79 -38.63 -34.81
N ALA A 714 -21.71 -38.83 -34.06
CA ALA A 714 -20.52 -37.99 -34.19
C ALA A 714 -19.89 -38.09 -35.59
N GLU A 715 -19.94 -39.26 -36.24
CA GLU A 715 -19.42 -39.47 -37.59
C GLU A 715 -20.16 -38.60 -38.62
N LYS A 716 -21.49 -38.49 -38.49
CA LYS A 716 -22.28 -37.61 -39.35
C LYS A 716 -21.96 -36.13 -39.10
N ALA A 717 -21.79 -35.71 -37.83
CA ALA A 717 -21.36 -34.35 -37.50
C ALA A 717 -19.94 -34.06 -38.05
N TYR A 718 -19.04 -35.03 -37.99
CA TYR A 718 -17.72 -34.97 -38.59
C TYR A 718 -17.76 -34.85 -40.13
N GLN A 719 -18.62 -35.61 -40.79
CA GLN A 719 -18.82 -35.51 -42.24
C GLN A 719 -19.41 -34.16 -42.63
N GLN A 720 -20.34 -33.63 -41.84
CA GLN A 720 -20.92 -32.29 -42.03
C GLN A 720 -19.87 -31.18 -41.85
N MET A 721 -18.94 -31.34 -40.89
CA MET A 721 -17.83 -30.41 -40.67
C MET A 721 -16.85 -30.41 -41.84
N GLY A 722 -16.55 -31.58 -42.40
CA GLY A 722 -15.50 -31.74 -43.41
C GLY A 722 -14.10 -31.56 -42.84
N ILE A 723 -13.15 -31.12 -43.67
CA ILE A 723 -11.78 -30.81 -43.22
C ILE A 723 -11.78 -29.40 -42.62
N ASP A 724 -11.55 -29.30 -41.31
CA ASP A 724 -11.57 -28.03 -40.60
C ASP A 724 -10.29 -27.20 -40.85
N ALA A 725 -10.43 -25.87 -40.79
CA ALA A 725 -9.36 -24.90 -41.09
C ALA A 725 -8.85 -24.14 -39.85
N GLY A 726 -9.15 -24.65 -38.65
CA GLY A 726 -8.79 -24.00 -37.38
C GLY A 726 -9.53 -22.68 -37.12
N GLY A 727 -8.97 -21.87 -36.23
CA GLY A 727 -9.58 -20.61 -35.79
C GLY A 727 -9.73 -19.57 -36.92
N MET A 728 -10.96 -19.14 -37.23
CA MET A 728 -11.24 -18.16 -38.28
C MET A 728 -12.53 -17.34 -38.05
N GLY A 729 -12.64 -16.16 -38.69
CA GLY A 729 -13.84 -15.33 -38.67
C GLY A 729 -13.73 -14.02 -37.88
N GLY A 730 -14.89 -13.37 -37.67
CA GLY A 730 -15.00 -12.01 -37.09
C GLY A 730 -15.38 -11.94 -35.61
N THR A 731 -15.83 -13.05 -35.00
CA THR A 731 -16.32 -13.12 -33.62
C THR A 731 -15.63 -14.26 -32.86
N SER A 732 -15.75 -14.31 -31.52
CA SER A 732 -15.12 -15.36 -30.70
C SER A 732 -15.46 -16.78 -31.14
N GLY A 733 -16.69 -17.02 -31.60
CA GLY A 733 -17.21 -18.39 -31.84
C GLY A 733 -16.33 -19.26 -32.74
N GLY A 734 -15.76 -18.66 -33.79
CA GLY A 734 -14.85 -19.35 -34.71
C GLY A 734 -13.43 -19.56 -34.16
N TYR A 735 -13.14 -19.10 -32.95
CA TYR A 735 -11.85 -19.23 -32.26
C TYR A 735 -11.99 -19.94 -30.90
N ASP A 736 -13.17 -20.39 -30.50
CA ASP A 736 -13.34 -21.03 -29.18
C ASP A 736 -12.52 -22.34 -29.05
N HIS A 737 -12.10 -22.92 -30.18
CA HIS A 737 -11.18 -24.06 -30.30
C HIS A 737 -10.07 -23.77 -31.30
N LEU A 738 -8.86 -24.29 -31.05
CA LEU A 738 -7.71 -24.12 -31.96
C LEU A 738 -7.86 -24.85 -33.31
N GLY A 739 -8.64 -25.93 -33.32
CA GLY A 739 -8.93 -26.76 -34.50
C GLY A 739 -7.70 -27.42 -35.12
N TYR A 740 -7.77 -27.63 -36.44
CA TYR A 740 -6.97 -28.61 -37.20
C TYR A 740 -7.18 -30.04 -36.71
N SER A 741 -8.40 -30.32 -36.24
CA SER A 741 -8.78 -31.60 -35.63
C SER A 741 -8.62 -32.76 -36.61
N VAL A 742 -8.97 -32.57 -37.89
CA VAL A 742 -8.82 -33.59 -38.93
C VAL A 742 -7.34 -33.82 -39.25
N LEU A 743 -6.54 -32.76 -39.37
CA LEU A 743 -5.12 -32.87 -39.67
C LEU A 743 -4.40 -33.66 -38.59
N MET A 744 -4.67 -33.35 -37.31
CA MET A 744 -3.89 -33.90 -36.21
C MET A 744 -4.40 -35.26 -35.71
N ASN A 745 -5.65 -35.64 -36.00
CA ASN A 745 -6.28 -36.85 -35.42
C ASN A 745 -6.81 -37.84 -36.48
N THR A 746 -6.36 -37.79 -37.73
CA THR A 746 -6.77 -38.80 -38.72
C THR A 746 -6.02 -40.12 -38.51
N TYR A 747 -6.76 -41.22 -38.43
CA TYR A 747 -6.26 -42.60 -38.44
C TYR A 747 -6.78 -43.35 -39.69
N ASP A 748 -6.19 -44.51 -40.01
CA ASP A 748 -6.50 -45.26 -41.23
C ASP A 748 -7.88 -45.97 -41.19
N GLY A 749 -8.57 -45.93 -40.05
CA GLY A 749 -9.90 -46.48 -39.85
C GLY A 749 -10.20 -46.73 -38.37
N ILE A 750 -11.22 -47.54 -38.10
CA ILE A 750 -11.55 -48.01 -36.74
C ILE A 750 -10.42 -48.94 -36.27
N ALA A 751 -9.90 -48.70 -35.07
CA ALA A 751 -8.87 -49.55 -34.48
C ALA A 751 -9.40 -50.99 -34.29
N PRO A 752 -8.69 -52.01 -34.79
CA PRO A 752 -9.06 -53.38 -34.50
C PRO A 752 -8.81 -53.71 -33.02
N ALA A 753 -9.55 -54.71 -32.49
CA ALA A 753 -9.55 -55.03 -31.06
C ALA A 753 -8.16 -55.35 -30.48
N ASP A 754 -7.23 -55.86 -31.27
CA ASP A 754 -5.86 -56.16 -30.86
C ASP A 754 -4.93 -54.92 -30.83
N LYS A 755 -5.45 -53.75 -31.24
CA LYS A 755 -4.75 -52.46 -31.23
C LYS A 755 -5.31 -51.46 -30.21
N VAL A 756 -6.40 -51.82 -29.52
CA VAL A 756 -7.04 -50.97 -28.51
C VAL A 756 -6.20 -50.95 -27.22
N PRO A 757 -5.86 -49.77 -26.67
CA PRO A 757 -5.22 -49.66 -25.36
C PRO A 757 -6.12 -50.21 -24.23
N THR A 758 -5.52 -50.92 -23.28
CA THR A 758 -6.19 -51.40 -22.08
C THR A 758 -6.56 -50.21 -21.17
N LEU A 759 -7.81 -50.14 -20.73
CA LEU A 759 -8.24 -49.13 -19.75
C LEU A 759 -7.49 -49.32 -18.43
N LEU A 760 -6.85 -48.27 -17.93
CA LEU A 760 -6.28 -48.23 -16.58
C LEU A 760 -7.10 -47.27 -15.73
N THR A 761 -7.35 -47.63 -14.46
CA THR A 761 -7.96 -46.71 -13.49
C THR A 761 -7.05 -46.49 -12.29
N PRO A 762 -7.07 -45.30 -11.66
CA PRO A 762 -6.16 -45.01 -10.58
C PRO A 762 -6.67 -45.49 -9.22
N ARG A 763 -5.75 -45.90 -8.35
CA ARG A 763 -5.96 -46.01 -6.92
C ARG A 763 -4.70 -45.59 -6.16
N MET A 764 -4.87 -44.89 -5.04
CA MET A 764 -3.79 -44.53 -4.14
C MET A 764 -4.10 -44.92 -2.69
N GLU A 765 -3.07 -45.13 -1.89
CA GLU A 765 -3.16 -45.18 -0.43
C GLU A 765 -2.33 -44.04 0.17
N TYR A 766 -2.98 -43.20 0.99
CA TYR A 766 -2.35 -42.10 1.71
C TYR A 766 -3.01 -41.91 3.07
N ASP A 767 -2.21 -41.78 4.13
CA ASP A 767 -2.67 -41.56 5.51
C ASP A 767 -3.77 -42.53 5.99
N GLY A 768 -3.65 -43.80 5.59
CA GLY A 768 -4.61 -44.86 5.91
C GLY A 768 -5.91 -44.82 5.12
N GLN A 769 -6.03 -43.94 4.12
CA GLN A 769 -7.20 -43.83 3.24
C GLN A 769 -6.90 -44.36 1.84
N THR A 770 -7.89 -45.04 1.26
CA THR A 770 -7.91 -45.38 -0.17
C THR A 770 -8.54 -44.23 -0.95
N ILE A 771 -7.89 -43.84 -2.03
CA ILE A 771 -8.27 -42.72 -2.89
C ILE A 771 -8.39 -43.25 -4.32
N ASP A 772 -9.57 -43.18 -4.92
CA ASP A 772 -9.85 -43.72 -6.27
C ASP A 772 -9.82 -42.61 -7.35
N HIS A 773 -8.90 -41.65 -7.22
CA HIS A 773 -8.53 -40.67 -8.24
C HIS A 773 -7.00 -40.52 -8.28
N ASN A 774 -6.46 -39.82 -9.27
CA ASN A 774 -5.01 -39.78 -9.54
C ASN A 774 -4.30 -38.49 -9.12
N GLU A 775 -5.03 -37.45 -8.75
CA GLU A 775 -4.47 -36.19 -8.27
C GLU A 775 -4.44 -36.16 -6.74
N LEU A 776 -3.32 -35.77 -6.12
CA LEU A 776 -3.23 -35.60 -4.66
C LEU A 776 -2.52 -34.30 -4.31
N GLY A 777 -3.16 -33.47 -3.49
CA GLY A 777 -2.75 -32.09 -3.25
C GLY A 777 -3.31 -31.18 -4.34
N GLY A 778 -3.94 -30.07 -3.98
CA GLY A 778 -4.80 -29.30 -4.89
C GLY A 778 -5.83 -28.51 -4.11
N LEU A 779 -7.10 -28.48 -4.53
CA LEU A 779 -8.18 -27.86 -3.76
C LEU A 779 -8.88 -28.91 -2.85
N LYS A 780 -9.63 -28.43 -1.84
CA LYS A 780 -10.57 -29.23 -1.05
C LYS A 780 -11.98 -28.74 -1.32
N ASN A 781 -12.91 -29.69 -1.29
CA ASN A 781 -14.31 -29.56 -1.67
C ASN A 781 -15.16 -28.64 -0.75
N ASN A 782 -14.95 -27.33 -0.78
CA ASN A 782 -15.94 -26.38 -0.27
C ASN A 782 -15.98 -25.07 -1.08
N TYR A 783 -17.15 -24.41 -1.04
CA TYR A 783 -17.39 -23.07 -1.59
C TYR A 783 -16.67 -21.96 -0.81
N ALA A 784 -16.02 -22.30 0.31
CA ALA A 784 -15.34 -21.35 1.16
C ALA A 784 -13.90 -21.13 0.68
N VAL A 785 -13.33 -20.01 1.09
CA VAL A 785 -11.91 -19.67 0.91
C VAL A 785 -11.09 -20.60 1.81
N ASP A 786 -10.93 -21.86 1.43
CA ASP A 786 -9.98 -22.76 2.09
C ASP A 786 -8.57 -22.44 1.54
N THR A 787 -7.62 -22.22 2.45
CA THR A 787 -6.20 -22.04 2.17
C THR A 787 -5.56 -23.41 1.98
N ASN A 788 -6.11 -24.23 1.09
CA ASN A 788 -5.65 -25.62 0.98
C ASN A 788 -4.18 -25.62 0.55
N LYS A 789 -3.37 -26.33 1.34
CA LYS A 789 -1.95 -26.52 1.12
C LYS A 789 -1.74 -27.89 0.47
N ALA A 790 -0.69 -27.99 -0.34
CA ALA A 790 -0.25 -29.24 -0.90
C ALA A 790 0.21 -30.22 0.19
N LEU A 791 0.61 -31.46 -0.18
CA LEU A 791 0.89 -32.49 0.82
C LEU A 791 2.10 -32.12 1.66
N PRO A 792 2.07 -32.35 2.99
CA PRO A 792 3.22 -32.10 3.84
C PRO A 792 4.40 -32.96 3.39
N ARG A 793 5.60 -32.41 3.51
CA ARG A 793 6.84 -33.11 3.12
C ARG A 793 7.11 -34.33 4.01
N GLY A 794 7.74 -35.35 3.43
CA GLY A 794 8.24 -36.53 4.16
C GLY A 794 7.18 -37.58 4.54
N LYS A 795 5.98 -37.52 3.93
CA LYS A 795 4.98 -38.59 3.97
C LYS A 795 5.23 -39.59 2.84
N THR A 796 4.48 -40.70 2.85
CA THR A 796 4.50 -41.71 1.80
C THR A 796 3.14 -41.84 1.14
N VAL A 797 3.12 -42.06 -0.17
CA VAL A 797 1.92 -42.36 -0.96
C VAL A 797 2.18 -43.64 -1.74
N ARG A 798 1.26 -44.60 -1.71
CA ARG A 798 1.31 -45.78 -2.59
C ARG A 798 0.45 -45.54 -3.81
N LEU A 799 1.00 -45.75 -5.00
CA LEU A 799 0.36 -45.55 -6.29
C LEU A 799 0.09 -46.91 -6.94
N MET A 800 -1.16 -47.14 -7.32
CA MET A 800 -1.64 -48.47 -7.74
C MET A 800 -2.56 -48.34 -8.98
N PRO A 801 -2.02 -48.44 -10.20
CA PRO A 801 -2.85 -48.55 -11.39
C PRO A 801 -3.64 -49.87 -11.36
N GLN A 802 -4.93 -49.79 -11.68
CA GLN A 802 -5.84 -50.93 -11.70
C GLN A 802 -6.10 -51.37 -13.15
N LEU A 803 -6.18 -52.69 -13.34
CA LEU A 803 -6.64 -53.32 -14.58
C LEU A 803 -8.14 -53.63 -14.48
N PRO A 804 -8.85 -53.76 -15.61
CA PRO A 804 -10.20 -54.33 -15.62
C PRO A 804 -10.22 -55.74 -15.00
N GLU A 805 -11.34 -56.12 -14.38
CA GLU A 805 -11.46 -57.38 -13.61
C GLU A 805 -11.11 -58.64 -14.44
N ASP A 806 -11.45 -58.63 -15.72
CA ASP A 806 -11.22 -59.75 -16.65
C ASP A 806 -9.92 -59.63 -17.47
N GLU A 807 -9.13 -58.57 -17.27
CA GLU A 807 -7.89 -58.36 -18.03
C GLU A 807 -6.72 -59.14 -17.41
N GLU A 808 -6.03 -59.92 -18.24
CA GLU A 808 -4.81 -60.62 -17.83
C GLU A 808 -3.68 -59.61 -17.57
N ASP A 809 -3.09 -59.61 -16.37
CA ASP A 809 -1.90 -58.82 -16.03
C ASP A 809 -0.64 -59.51 -16.59
N THR A 810 -0.07 -58.95 -17.66
CA THR A 810 1.15 -59.49 -18.28
C THR A 810 2.40 -59.32 -17.42
N GLY A 811 2.33 -58.54 -16.34
CA GLY A 811 3.49 -58.14 -15.52
C GLY A 811 4.40 -57.11 -16.18
N ASN A 812 4.09 -56.63 -17.40
CA ASN A 812 4.92 -55.67 -18.13
C ASN A 812 4.56 -54.23 -17.73
N TRP A 813 5.08 -53.80 -16.59
CA TRP A 813 4.93 -52.45 -16.04
C TRP A 813 6.21 -51.65 -16.15
N LYS A 814 6.09 -50.35 -16.45
CA LYS A 814 7.20 -49.40 -16.47
C LYS A 814 6.74 -48.04 -15.96
N TRP A 815 7.44 -47.52 -14.97
CA TRP A 815 7.22 -46.17 -14.46
C TRP A 815 8.22 -45.18 -15.06
N ASN A 816 7.83 -43.91 -15.17
CA ASN A 816 8.76 -42.82 -15.51
C ASN A 816 9.83 -42.55 -14.44
N THR A 817 9.76 -43.22 -13.29
CA THR A 817 10.82 -43.29 -12.27
C THR A 817 11.89 -44.35 -12.57
N GLY A 818 11.62 -45.26 -13.51
CA GLY A 818 12.46 -46.42 -13.81
C GLY A 818 12.02 -47.73 -13.13
N GLU A 819 11.07 -47.67 -12.21
CA GLU A 819 10.49 -48.86 -11.55
C GLU A 819 9.70 -49.73 -12.53
N THR A 820 9.67 -51.05 -12.30
CA THR A 820 9.00 -52.02 -13.18
C THR A 820 7.93 -52.85 -12.48
N THR A 821 7.58 -52.51 -11.23
CA THR A 821 6.47 -53.13 -10.52
C THR A 821 5.14 -52.46 -10.89
N LYS A 822 4.04 -53.19 -10.71
CA LYS A 822 2.68 -52.63 -10.90
C LYS A 822 2.44 -51.44 -9.98
N ASP A 823 2.65 -51.66 -8.68
CA ASP A 823 2.50 -50.63 -7.64
C ASP A 823 3.86 -50.07 -7.25
N ILE A 824 3.89 -48.78 -6.88
CA ILE A 824 5.07 -48.14 -6.27
C ILE A 824 4.69 -47.35 -5.02
N THR A 825 5.65 -47.14 -4.13
CA THR A 825 5.51 -46.22 -2.99
C THR A 825 6.50 -45.08 -3.14
N ILE A 826 6.00 -43.85 -3.10
CA ILE A 826 6.79 -42.63 -3.24
C ILE A 826 6.79 -41.85 -1.93
N THR A 827 7.77 -40.97 -1.77
CA THR A 827 7.78 -39.97 -0.70
C THR A 827 7.25 -38.63 -1.19
N THR A 828 6.64 -37.83 -0.32
CA THR A 828 6.23 -36.45 -0.63
C THR A 828 7.41 -35.49 -0.47
N ASP A 829 8.56 -35.81 -1.03
CA ASP A 829 9.75 -34.95 -1.05
C ASP A 829 9.71 -33.93 -2.18
N ARG A 830 8.97 -34.23 -3.25
CA ARG A 830 8.76 -33.34 -4.39
C ARG A 830 7.39 -33.49 -5.05
N SER A 831 6.91 -32.40 -5.64
CA SER A 831 5.80 -32.40 -6.58
C SER A 831 6.20 -33.11 -7.87
N TYR A 832 5.38 -34.06 -8.36
CA TYR A 832 5.68 -34.82 -9.57
C TYR A 832 4.46 -35.52 -10.20
N ALA A 833 4.49 -35.69 -11.52
CA ALA A 833 3.57 -36.53 -12.29
C ALA A 833 4.21 -37.92 -12.53
N TYR A 834 3.85 -38.89 -11.69
CA TYR A 834 4.28 -40.28 -11.79
C TYR A 834 3.44 -41.00 -12.83
N ARG A 835 4.06 -41.68 -13.79
CA ARG A 835 3.33 -42.32 -14.89
C ARG A 835 3.67 -43.80 -14.98
N ALA A 836 2.65 -44.64 -14.82
CA ALA A 836 2.72 -46.06 -15.11
C ALA A 836 2.40 -46.29 -16.59
N THR A 837 3.20 -47.15 -17.24
CA THR A 837 2.93 -47.69 -18.57
C THR A 837 2.76 -49.20 -18.44
N TYR A 838 1.63 -49.71 -18.90
CA TYR A 838 1.30 -51.12 -18.97
C TYR A 838 1.35 -51.60 -20.42
N THR A 839 1.97 -52.75 -20.70
CA THR A 839 1.94 -53.38 -22.03
C THR A 839 1.11 -54.66 -22.00
N ASN A 840 -0.01 -54.67 -22.72
CA ASN A 840 -0.90 -55.83 -22.75
C ASN A 840 -0.36 -56.98 -23.62
N LYS A 841 -1.07 -58.11 -23.66
CA LYS A 841 -0.66 -59.33 -24.40
C LYS A 841 -0.48 -59.14 -25.91
N ASN A 842 -1.07 -58.08 -26.48
CA ASN A 842 -0.95 -57.74 -27.89
C ASN A 842 0.21 -56.75 -28.16
N GLY A 843 0.98 -56.39 -27.13
CA GLY A 843 2.07 -55.43 -27.23
C GLY A 843 1.60 -53.97 -27.30
N ILE A 844 0.38 -53.68 -26.87
CA ILE A 844 -0.18 -52.32 -26.86
C ILE A 844 0.06 -51.68 -25.50
N GLU A 845 0.61 -50.47 -25.52
CA GLU A 845 0.88 -49.69 -24.31
C GLU A 845 -0.33 -48.88 -23.87
N SER A 846 -0.50 -48.74 -22.56
CA SER A 846 -1.54 -47.92 -21.91
C SER A 846 -0.92 -47.21 -20.72
N GLN A 847 -1.40 -46.00 -20.41
CA GLN A 847 -0.78 -45.15 -19.39
C GLN A 847 -1.77 -44.72 -18.32
N GLN A 848 -1.30 -44.63 -17.08
CA GLN A 848 -1.98 -44.01 -15.95
C GLN A 848 -1.01 -43.06 -15.25
N VAL A 849 -1.35 -41.78 -15.22
CA VAL A 849 -0.61 -40.76 -14.46
C VAL A 849 -1.19 -40.60 -13.06
N PHE A 850 -0.33 -40.31 -12.09
CA PHE A 850 -0.62 -39.90 -10.72
C PHE A 850 0.14 -38.62 -10.42
N THR A 851 -0.56 -37.54 -10.05
CA THR A 851 0.04 -36.22 -9.85
C THR A 851 0.01 -35.82 -8.38
N ILE A 852 1.20 -35.78 -7.77
CA ILE A 852 1.37 -35.48 -6.35
C ILE A 852 1.91 -34.06 -6.21
N ALA A 853 1.15 -33.16 -5.58
CA ALA A 853 1.60 -31.81 -5.24
C ALA A 853 2.04 -31.77 -3.77
N VAL A 854 3.23 -31.20 -3.52
CA VAL A 854 3.88 -31.13 -2.20
C VAL A 854 3.98 -29.68 -1.72
N ASP A 855 3.77 -29.45 -0.43
CA ASP A 855 3.76 -28.12 0.22
C ASP A 855 5.10 -27.38 0.00
N GLY A 856 4.98 -26.16 -0.52
CA GLY A 856 6.11 -25.31 -0.90
C GLY A 856 6.79 -25.70 -2.21
N ASP A 857 6.38 -26.79 -2.87
CA ASP A 857 7.02 -27.28 -4.10
C ASP A 857 6.20 -26.97 -5.37
N CYS A 858 5.92 -25.67 -5.55
CA CYS A 858 5.26 -25.09 -6.71
C CYS A 858 5.98 -23.78 -7.09
N VAL A 859 5.59 -23.16 -8.20
CA VAL A 859 6.21 -21.91 -8.65
C VAL A 859 5.89 -20.80 -7.63
N PRO A 860 6.90 -20.11 -7.05
CA PRO A 860 6.66 -18.99 -6.15
C PRO A 860 5.92 -17.85 -6.86
N SER A 861 5.13 -17.09 -6.09
CA SER A 861 4.43 -15.93 -6.62
C SER A 861 5.41 -14.86 -7.09
N GLN A 862 5.26 -14.44 -8.34
CA GLN A 862 6.15 -13.46 -8.96
C GLN A 862 5.81 -12.01 -8.60
N SER A 863 4.78 -11.78 -7.78
CA SER A 863 4.19 -10.44 -7.59
C SER A 863 4.20 -9.93 -6.14
N ALA A 864 4.84 -10.63 -5.21
CA ALA A 864 4.95 -10.19 -3.82
C ALA A 864 5.81 -8.92 -3.73
N THR A 865 5.17 -7.76 -3.51
CA THR A 865 5.85 -6.44 -3.52
C THR A 865 5.75 -5.75 -2.17
N PRO A 866 6.86 -5.32 -1.55
CA PRO A 866 6.84 -4.62 -0.27
C PRO A 866 6.25 -3.21 -0.39
N TYR A 867 5.57 -2.76 0.66
CA TYR A 867 5.19 -1.37 0.86
C TYR A 867 5.20 -1.01 2.35
N ILE A 868 5.31 0.29 2.63
CA ILE A 868 5.27 0.83 3.99
C ILE A 868 4.19 1.90 4.07
N ILE A 869 3.37 1.89 5.12
CA ILE A 869 2.45 2.98 5.46
C ILE A 869 3.05 3.77 6.63
N TYR A 870 3.26 5.06 6.40
CA TYR A 870 3.79 6.00 7.38
C TYR A 870 3.08 7.35 7.23
N ASN A 871 2.67 7.96 8.34
CA ASN A 871 1.87 9.20 8.35
C ASN A 871 0.58 9.16 7.49
N GLY A 872 -0.02 7.97 7.36
CA GLY A 872 -1.24 7.76 6.58
C GLY A 872 -1.01 7.61 5.06
N GLU A 873 0.23 7.70 4.59
CA GLU A 873 0.60 7.54 3.19
C GLU A 873 1.17 6.15 2.91
N THR A 874 0.75 5.52 1.82
CA THR A 874 1.31 4.25 1.34
C THR A 874 2.47 4.51 0.39
N ILE A 875 3.66 4.03 0.74
CA ILE A 875 4.91 4.22 0.00
C ILE A 875 5.37 2.86 -0.51
N SER A 876 5.54 2.72 -1.82
CA SER A 876 6.05 1.49 -2.45
C SER A 876 7.57 1.39 -2.29
N THR A 877 8.03 1.11 -1.07
CA THR A 877 9.44 0.99 -0.69
C THR A 877 9.61 -0.15 0.32
N ASP A 878 10.81 -0.72 0.38
CA ASP A 878 11.25 -1.63 1.45
C ASP A 878 12.07 -0.92 2.53
N THR A 879 12.45 0.35 2.29
CA THR A 879 13.32 1.12 3.18
C THR A 879 12.68 2.44 3.56
N LEU A 880 12.74 2.83 4.85
CA LEU A 880 12.22 4.11 5.35
C LEU A 880 13.01 4.58 6.59
N THR A 881 13.20 5.89 6.74
CA THR A 881 13.66 6.49 8.01
C THR A 881 12.48 7.06 8.78
N VAL A 882 12.35 6.71 10.06
CA VAL A 882 11.32 7.23 10.97
C VAL A 882 11.93 7.85 12.21
N PHE A 883 11.15 8.64 12.95
CA PHE A 883 11.65 9.20 14.19
C PHE A 883 11.67 8.17 15.32
N TYR A 884 12.59 8.37 16.28
CA TYR A 884 12.67 7.55 17.48
C TYR A 884 11.32 7.45 18.20
N GLY A 885 10.90 6.21 18.49
CA GLY A 885 9.65 5.88 19.18
C GLY A 885 8.43 5.82 18.28
N GLU A 886 8.55 6.10 16.98
CA GLU A 886 7.43 5.98 16.04
C GLU A 886 7.20 4.53 15.60
N THR A 887 6.01 4.29 15.05
CA THR A 887 5.60 3.01 14.47
C THR A 887 5.36 3.15 12.97
N VAL A 888 5.52 2.06 12.25
CA VAL A 888 5.18 1.95 10.82
C VAL A 888 4.30 0.74 10.58
N THR A 889 3.51 0.77 9.51
CA THR A 889 2.84 -0.44 9.05
C THR A 889 3.57 -0.97 7.82
N LEU A 890 4.16 -2.15 7.94
CA LEU A 890 4.77 -2.88 6.84
C LEU A 890 3.69 -3.69 6.13
N GLY A 891 3.75 -3.83 4.82
CA GLY A 891 2.80 -4.62 4.08
C GLY A 891 3.40 -5.25 2.83
N ILE A 892 2.74 -6.29 2.34
CA ILE A 892 3.14 -7.01 1.13
C ILE A 892 1.92 -7.07 0.20
N TRP A 893 2.05 -6.50 -0.99
CA TRP A 893 1.06 -6.67 -2.04
C TRP A 893 1.18 -8.08 -2.64
N GLY A 894 0.13 -8.88 -2.50
CA GLY A 894 -0.07 -10.13 -3.24
C GLY A 894 -1.04 -9.95 -4.41
N THR A 895 -0.99 -10.84 -5.39
CA THR A 895 -1.87 -10.79 -6.59
C THR A 895 -3.04 -11.77 -6.56
N GLY A 896 -3.18 -12.56 -5.50
CA GLY A 896 -4.30 -13.48 -5.34
C GLY A 896 -5.19 -13.13 -4.14
N GLY A 897 -6.36 -13.77 -4.10
CA GLY A 897 -7.35 -13.58 -3.03
C GLY A 897 -7.38 -14.70 -2.00
N TYR A 898 -6.49 -15.70 -2.11
CA TYR A 898 -6.59 -16.97 -1.35
C TYR A 898 -5.26 -17.38 -0.69
N GLU A 899 -4.36 -16.44 -0.46
CA GLU A 899 -3.01 -16.71 0.07
C GLU A 899 -2.87 -16.36 1.55
N SER A 900 -1.76 -16.77 2.14
CA SER A 900 -1.45 -16.52 3.55
C SER A 900 -0.18 -15.68 3.69
N TYR A 901 -0.05 -15.02 4.84
CA TYR A 901 1.06 -14.14 5.15
C TYR A 901 1.63 -14.51 6.51
N GLN A 902 2.94 -14.48 6.64
CA GLN A 902 3.64 -14.72 7.89
C GLN A 902 4.74 -13.68 8.07
N TRP A 903 4.91 -13.16 9.27
CA TRP A 903 5.98 -12.24 9.62
C TRP A 903 7.02 -12.90 10.51
N ASP A 904 8.23 -12.36 10.51
CA ASP A 904 9.38 -12.83 11.31
C ASP A 904 9.22 -12.67 12.83
N ASN A 905 8.12 -12.06 13.29
CA ASN A 905 7.71 -12.02 14.69
C ASN A 905 6.62 -13.06 15.03
N GLY A 906 6.27 -13.94 14.08
CA GLY A 906 5.26 -14.98 14.23
C GLY A 906 3.82 -14.53 13.97
N SER A 907 3.57 -13.24 13.71
CA SER A 907 2.24 -12.75 13.35
C SER A 907 1.84 -13.16 11.93
N ASN A 908 0.53 -13.21 11.68
CA ASN A 908 -0.06 -13.49 10.38
C ASN A 908 -0.95 -12.31 9.96
N GLY A 909 -0.93 -11.94 8.69
CA GLY A 909 -1.73 -10.84 8.15
C GLY A 909 -1.04 -10.14 6.98
N THR A 910 -1.82 -9.48 6.14
CA THR A 910 -1.31 -8.72 4.97
C THR A 910 -0.37 -7.57 5.37
N THR A 911 -0.50 -7.11 6.61
CA THR A 911 0.31 -6.04 7.19
C THR A 911 0.81 -6.38 8.58
N LEU A 912 1.95 -5.79 8.96
CA LEU A 912 2.51 -5.79 10.31
C LEU A 912 2.66 -4.34 10.79
N VAL A 913 1.98 -3.97 11.88
CA VAL A 913 2.25 -2.71 12.60
C VAL A 913 3.42 -2.95 13.53
N THR A 914 4.50 -2.19 13.38
CA THR A 914 5.67 -2.32 14.24
C THR A 914 5.39 -1.82 15.65
N ARG A 915 6.11 -2.35 16.63
CA ARG A 915 6.25 -1.68 17.94
C ARG A 915 7.04 -0.37 17.78
N PRO A 916 6.98 0.55 18.77
CA PRO A 916 7.79 1.76 18.77
C PRO A 916 9.27 1.47 18.49
N LEU A 917 9.82 2.09 17.46
CA LEU A 917 11.16 1.78 16.96
C LEU A 917 12.20 2.72 17.55
N VAL A 918 13.26 2.15 18.13
CA VAL A 918 14.28 2.92 18.86
C VAL A 918 15.70 2.71 18.33
N ARG A 919 15.85 1.80 17.36
CA ARG A 919 17.09 1.53 16.64
C ARG A 919 16.79 1.10 15.21
N ALA A 920 17.75 1.29 14.31
CA ALA A 920 17.63 0.79 12.95
C ALA A 920 17.64 -0.75 12.96
N ARG A 921 16.76 -1.38 12.16
CA ARG A 921 16.75 -2.84 12.00
C ARG A 921 15.95 -3.33 10.80
N ASP A 922 16.19 -4.59 10.48
CA ASP A 922 15.48 -5.31 9.42
C ASP A 922 14.22 -6.00 9.95
N PHE A 923 13.27 -6.19 9.04
CA PHE A 923 12.06 -7.01 9.20
C PHE A 923 11.93 -7.93 7.99
N ALA A 924 11.28 -9.07 8.18
CA ALA A 924 10.90 -9.94 7.08
C ALA A 924 9.42 -10.37 7.17
N GLY A 925 8.77 -10.36 6.01
CA GLY A 925 7.43 -10.93 5.83
C GLY A 925 7.42 -11.84 4.61
N ALA A 926 6.61 -12.90 4.66
CA ALA A 926 6.46 -13.87 3.59
C ALA A 926 5.02 -13.84 3.06
N TYR A 927 4.88 -13.66 1.75
CA TYR A 927 3.67 -14.00 1.02
C TYR A 927 3.74 -15.48 0.64
N ILE A 928 2.75 -16.27 1.05
CA ILE A 928 2.73 -17.72 0.87
C ILE A 928 1.57 -18.07 -0.03
N ASN A 929 1.88 -18.49 -1.27
CA ASN A 929 0.86 -18.86 -2.24
C ASN A 929 0.12 -20.14 -1.81
N GLN A 930 -0.95 -20.49 -2.54
CA GLN A 930 -1.80 -21.63 -2.19
C GLN A 930 -1.06 -22.98 -2.20
N GLY A 931 -0.07 -23.15 -3.08
CA GLY A 931 0.76 -24.36 -3.07
C GLY A 931 1.84 -24.36 -1.98
N GLY A 932 1.85 -23.36 -1.09
CA GLY A 932 2.77 -23.24 0.04
C GLY A 932 4.09 -22.55 -0.28
N ALA A 933 4.34 -22.14 -1.53
CA ALA A 933 5.60 -21.49 -1.90
C ALA A 933 5.67 -20.06 -1.34
N ARG A 934 6.81 -19.76 -0.71
CA ARG A 934 7.04 -18.51 0.03
C ARG A 934 7.76 -17.50 -0.85
N SER A 935 7.29 -16.25 -0.82
CA SER A 935 7.91 -15.08 -1.45
C SER A 935 8.21 -14.06 -0.37
N VAL A 936 9.48 -13.97 0.03
CA VAL A 936 9.90 -13.16 1.20
C VAL A 936 10.26 -11.74 0.78
N CYS A 937 9.65 -10.78 1.47
CA CYS A 937 9.96 -9.36 1.41
C CYS A 937 10.78 -8.99 2.66
N LYS A 938 11.89 -8.29 2.46
CA LYS A 938 12.69 -7.71 3.54
C LYS A 938 12.43 -6.22 3.61
N PHE A 939 12.42 -5.66 4.81
CA PHE A 939 12.28 -4.23 5.03
C PHE A 939 13.44 -3.74 5.90
N HIS A 940 13.92 -2.53 5.66
CA HIS A 940 14.92 -1.86 6.48
C HIS A 940 14.37 -0.54 7.02
N ILE A 941 14.26 -0.41 8.34
CA ILE A 941 13.79 0.84 8.95
C ILE A 941 14.94 1.51 9.70
N ASP A 942 15.29 2.72 9.28
CA ASP A 942 16.27 3.60 9.91
C ASP A 942 15.62 4.50 10.96
N ILE A 943 16.41 4.96 11.93
CA ILE A 943 15.92 5.82 13.03
C ILE A 943 16.61 7.19 13.03
N GLN A 944 15.77 8.22 13.02
CA GLN A 944 16.15 9.61 13.19
C GLN A 944 15.82 10.10 14.60
N ASN A 945 16.83 10.57 15.33
CA ASN A 945 16.65 11.07 16.70
C ASN A 945 16.33 12.56 16.78
N MET A 946 16.65 13.32 15.73
CA MET A 946 16.53 14.77 15.69
C MET A 946 16.40 15.27 14.26
N ARG A 947 15.60 16.32 14.05
CA ARG A 947 15.57 17.09 12.80
C ARG A 947 15.69 18.58 13.10
N ILE A 948 16.54 19.25 12.33
CA ILE A 948 16.69 20.71 12.45
C ILE A 948 15.43 21.38 11.93
N GLN A 949 14.96 22.42 12.63
CA GLN A 949 13.84 23.23 12.13
C GLN A 949 13.82 24.62 12.77
N THR A 950 13.07 25.52 12.13
CA THR A 950 12.71 26.86 12.63
C THR A 950 11.21 27.04 12.43
N ILE A 951 10.50 27.69 13.37
CA ILE A 951 9.08 28.01 13.21
C ILE A 951 8.92 29.52 13.11
N VAL A 952 8.31 30.02 12.04
CA VAL A 952 8.02 31.46 11.87
C VAL A 952 6.52 31.66 11.79
N ASN A 953 5.96 32.46 12.70
CA ASN A 953 4.52 32.74 12.77
C ASN A 953 3.65 31.45 12.72
N GLY A 954 4.11 30.40 13.40
CA GLY A 954 3.46 29.08 13.42
C GLY A 954 3.79 28.14 12.26
N HIS A 955 4.50 28.59 11.23
CA HIS A 955 4.90 27.76 10.08
C HIS A 955 6.24 27.08 10.32
N VAL A 956 6.27 25.74 10.28
CA VAL A 956 7.49 24.94 10.42
C VAL A 956 8.31 24.99 9.13
N MET A 957 9.56 25.41 9.26
CA MET A 957 10.59 25.39 8.23
C MET A 957 11.62 24.30 8.59
N VAL A 958 11.49 23.14 7.97
CA VAL A 958 12.41 22.02 8.19
C VAL A 958 13.80 22.31 7.63
N ASP A 959 14.82 21.73 8.26
CA ASP A 959 16.24 21.81 7.86
C ASP A 959 16.75 23.25 7.67
N THR A 960 16.17 24.19 8.41
CA THR A 960 16.41 25.63 8.29
C THR A 960 17.03 26.19 9.57
N VAL A 961 18.22 26.77 9.45
CA VAL A 961 18.93 27.48 10.54
C VAL A 961 19.05 28.98 10.31
N ASP A 962 18.90 29.44 9.07
CA ASP A 962 18.95 30.85 8.71
C ASP A 962 17.58 31.31 8.24
N VAL A 963 17.04 32.36 8.85
CA VAL A 963 15.72 32.87 8.51
C VAL A 963 15.68 34.39 8.45
N THR A 964 15.01 34.91 7.42
CA THR A 964 14.75 36.34 7.25
C THR A 964 13.27 36.61 7.52
N VAL A 965 12.99 37.48 8.49
CA VAL A 965 11.63 37.82 8.93
C VAL A 965 11.43 39.32 8.98
N ASN A 966 10.19 39.77 9.06
CA ASN A 966 9.87 41.18 9.26
C ASN A 966 9.92 41.54 10.74
N LYS A 967 10.13 42.83 11.01
CA LYS A 967 10.02 43.37 12.35
C LYS A 967 8.64 43.06 12.94
N GLY A 968 8.63 42.44 14.12
CA GLY A 968 7.41 42.03 14.82
C GLY A 968 7.03 40.56 14.64
N ASP A 969 7.61 39.84 13.68
CA ASP A 969 7.33 38.42 13.48
C ASP A 969 7.75 37.58 14.68
N GLN A 970 7.03 36.49 14.92
CA GLN A 970 7.34 35.51 15.95
C GLN A 970 8.23 34.42 15.38
N VAL A 971 9.33 34.11 16.05
CA VAL A 971 10.27 33.06 15.63
C VAL A 971 10.57 32.09 16.76
N VAL A 972 10.52 30.80 16.48
CA VAL A 972 10.94 29.73 17.40
C VAL A 972 12.13 29.01 16.77
N PHE A 973 13.27 29.07 17.44
CA PHE A 973 14.44 28.29 17.07
C PHE A 973 14.55 27.04 17.93
N GLY A 974 15.00 25.95 17.32
CA GLY A 974 15.33 24.70 18.01
C GLY A 974 14.88 23.49 17.20
N PRO A 975 15.59 22.36 17.34
CA PRO A 975 15.29 21.17 16.57
C PRO A 975 13.96 20.55 17.00
N TYR A 976 13.37 19.78 16.09
CA TYR A 976 12.43 18.74 16.45
C TYR A 976 13.21 17.56 17.01
N VAL A 977 12.83 17.13 18.21
CA VAL A 977 13.30 15.92 18.86
C VAL A 977 12.04 15.18 19.32
N PRO A 978 11.89 13.89 19.02
CA PRO A 978 10.74 13.12 19.43
C PRO A 978 10.61 13.14 20.96
N ASP A 979 9.40 13.32 21.46
CA ASP A 979 9.18 13.40 22.92
C ASP A 979 9.46 12.06 23.61
N ALA A 980 9.29 10.95 22.90
CA ALA A 980 9.67 9.61 23.37
C ALA A 980 11.18 9.44 23.62
N LEU A 981 12.05 10.34 23.11
CA LEU A 981 13.50 10.24 23.28
C LEU A 981 13.95 10.89 24.61
N PRO A 982 14.36 10.10 25.60
CA PRO A 982 14.66 10.59 26.94
C PRO A 982 16.09 11.13 27.05
N GLY A 983 16.39 11.77 28.19
CA GLY A 983 17.77 12.18 28.53
C GLY A 983 18.36 13.28 27.67
N CYS A 984 17.53 14.02 26.92
CA CYS A 984 17.97 15.14 26.10
C CYS A 984 18.23 16.39 26.96
N SER A 985 19.29 17.13 26.66
CA SER A 985 19.59 18.41 27.33
C SER A 985 19.92 19.50 26.32
N TYR A 986 19.60 20.74 26.69
CA TYR A 986 19.69 21.90 25.82
C TYR A 986 20.25 23.08 26.62
N LYS A 987 21.09 23.89 25.97
CA LYS A 987 21.60 25.12 26.55
C LYS A 987 21.82 26.16 25.46
N TRP A 988 21.04 27.23 25.53
CA TRP A 988 21.16 28.37 24.63
C TRP A 988 22.22 29.35 25.10
N SER A 989 22.79 30.11 24.15
CA SER A 989 23.68 31.24 24.44
C SER A 989 23.04 32.32 25.32
N SER A 990 21.70 32.41 25.35
CA SER A 990 20.92 33.24 26.26
C SER A 990 20.92 32.75 27.72
N GLY A 991 21.38 31.52 27.97
CA GLY A 991 21.33 30.84 29.27
C GLY A 991 20.08 29.97 29.49
N GLN A 992 19.12 29.98 28.55
CA GLN A 992 17.93 29.12 28.63
C GLN A 992 18.29 27.65 28.40
N THR A 993 17.58 26.74 29.08
CA THR A 993 17.84 25.28 28.99
C THR A 993 16.72 24.50 28.30
N THR A 994 15.84 25.19 27.60
CA THR A 994 14.70 24.63 26.88
C THR A 994 15.11 24.10 25.50
N ARG A 995 14.39 23.10 24.95
CA ARG A 995 14.60 22.57 23.59
C ARG A 995 14.56 23.65 22.51
N THR A 996 13.66 24.61 22.70
CA THR A 996 13.44 25.74 21.78
C THR A 996 13.58 27.07 22.51
N VAL A 997 13.87 28.14 21.77
CA VAL A 997 13.79 29.53 22.22
C VAL A 997 12.75 30.28 21.40
N LEU A 998 11.84 30.97 22.08
CA LEU A 998 10.82 31.84 21.48
C LEU A 998 11.33 33.28 21.43
N ILE A 999 11.18 33.90 20.27
CA ILE A 999 11.39 35.31 20.02
C ILE A 999 10.00 35.89 19.73
N ASP A 1000 9.36 36.42 20.78
CA ASP A 1000 7.93 36.82 20.79
C ASP A 1000 7.64 38.12 20.02
N SER A 1001 8.67 38.75 19.46
CA SER A 1001 8.59 39.88 18.53
C SER A 1001 9.98 40.18 17.99
N ALA A 1002 10.28 39.79 16.76
CA ALA A 1002 11.59 39.99 16.15
C ALA A 1002 11.87 41.50 16.00
N ALA A 1003 12.83 42.02 16.76
CA ALA A 1003 13.14 43.45 16.80
C ALA A 1003 14.49 43.79 16.14
N VAL A 1004 15.48 42.94 16.32
CA VAL A 1004 16.84 43.07 15.77
C VAL A 1004 17.35 41.70 15.37
N SER A 1005 18.22 41.67 14.36
CA SER A 1005 18.89 40.46 13.89
C SER A 1005 19.90 39.96 14.92
N GLY A 1006 20.18 38.66 14.90
CA GLY A 1006 21.11 38.05 15.85
C GLY A 1006 21.36 36.57 15.59
N THR A 1007 22.33 36.02 16.31
CA THR A 1007 22.67 34.59 16.28
C THR A 1007 22.31 33.93 17.60
N TYR A 1008 21.66 32.78 17.52
CA TYR A 1008 21.21 31.99 18.66
C TYR A 1008 21.88 30.63 18.60
N THR A 1009 22.77 30.36 19.55
CA THR A 1009 23.54 29.12 19.58
C THR A 1009 22.92 28.17 20.59
N LEU A 1010 22.65 26.95 20.16
CA LEU A 1010 22.14 25.86 20.99
C LEU A 1010 23.23 24.80 21.14
N ASP A 1011 23.73 24.59 22.35
CA ASP A 1011 24.44 23.37 22.71
C ASP A 1011 23.40 22.31 23.11
N TYR A 1012 23.51 21.11 22.55
CA TYR A 1012 22.57 20.01 22.82
C TYR A 1012 23.29 18.72 23.21
N THR A 1013 22.60 17.88 23.97
CA THR A 1013 22.85 16.44 24.04
C THR A 1013 21.57 15.72 23.65
N VAL A 1014 21.59 14.93 22.58
CA VAL A 1014 20.42 14.17 22.09
C VAL A 1014 20.88 12.74 21.83
N ASN A 1015 20.22 11.76 22.42
CA ASN A 1015 20.62 10.34 22.38
C ASN A 1015 22.11 10.11 22.72
N GLY A 1016 22.63 10.83 23.72
CA GLY A 1016 24.04 10.77 24.13
C GLY A 1016 25.02 11.56 23.24
N GLU A 1017 24.61 12.01 22.06
CA GLU A 1017 25.44 12.81 21.17
C GLU A 1017 25.42 14.28 21.55
N LYS A 1018 26.60 14.88 21.67
CA LYS A 1018 26.77 16.31 21.95
C LYS A 1018 27.05 17.08 20.67
N GLY A 1019 26.35 18.19 20.48
CA GLY A 1019 26.56 19.05 19.32
C GLY A 1019 26.16 20.49 19.57
N GLN A 1020 26.36 21.31 18.55
CA GLN A 1020 26.00 22.72 18.56
C GLN A 1020 25.29 23.10 17.27
N ILE A 1021 24.16 23.81 17.38
CA ILE A 1021 23.43 24.39 16.25
C ILE A 1021 23.48 25.91 16.37
N VAL A 1022 23.76 26.60 15.28
CA VAL A 1022 23.74 28.07 15.22
C VAL A 1022 22.60 28.51 14.34
N TYR A 1023 21.61 29.19 14.92
CA TYR A 1023 20.51 29.81 14.20
C TYR A 1023 20.80 31.28 13.93
N THR A 1024 20.52 31.75 12.73
CA THR A 1024 20.64 33.18 12.36
C THR A 1024 19.25 33.76 12.11
N LEU A 1025 18.91 34.80 12.87
CA LEU A 1025 17.75 35.65 12.61
C LEU A 1025 18.19 36.92 11.89
N LEU A 1026 17.63 37.17 10.71
CA LEU A 1026 17.77 38.44 9.99
C LEU A 1026 16.42 39.16 9.99
N VAL A 1027 16.37 40.36 10.58
CA VAL A 1027 15.14 41.14 10.69
C VAL A 1027 15.14 42.26 9.67
N ASN A 1028 14.13 42.29 8.81
CA ASN A 1028 13.93 43.33 7.82
C ASN A 1028 13.60 44.67 8.48
N ASP A 1029 14.27 45.73 8.02
CA ASP A 1029 13.82 47.10 8.25
C ASP A 1029 12.71 47.48 7.26
N ASP A 1030 11.80 48.38 7.64
CA ASP A 1030 10.75 48.91 6.77
C ASP A 1030 11.28 49.96 5.79
N LYS A 1031 12.50 50.47 6.01
CA LYS A 1031 13.15 51.52 5.22
C LYS A 1031 14.48 51.10 4.60
N ASP A 1032 14.81 51.74 3.49
CA ASP A 1032 16.15 51.69 2.91
C ASP A 1032 17.15 52.36 3.86
N CYS A 1033 18.37 51.82 3.90
CA CYS A 1033 19.44 52.31 4.76
C CYS A 1033 20.19 53.47 4.11
N ALA A 1034 20.53 54.47 4.92
CA ALA A 1034 21.41 55.56 4.52
C ALA A 1034 22.88 55.12 4.65
N ILE A 1035 23.56 54.97 3.52
CA ILE A 1035 25.00 54.76 3.39
C ILE A 1035 25.66 56.11 3.15
N ALA A 1036 26.72 56.41 3.88
CA ALA A 1036 27.47 57.65 3.66
C ALA A 1036 28.13 57.65 2.28
N ASN A 1037 28.21 58.82 1.64
CA ASN A 1037 28.98 58.95 0.39
C ASN A 1037 30.45 58.62 0.65
N GLY A 1038 31.04 57.77 -0.18
CA GLY A 1038 32.41 57.31 0.03
C GLY A 1038 32.78 56.12 -0.86
N GLU A 1039 34.04 55.71 -0.79
CA GLU A 1039 34.55 54.53 -1.48
C GLU A 1039 34.29 53.28 -0.63
N TYR A 1040 33.71 52.24 -1.24
CA TYR A 1040 33.39 50.97 -0.60
C TYR A 1040 33.79 49.79 -1.50
N MET A 1041 34.14 48.67 -0.87
CA MET A 1041 34.11 47.36 -1.53
C MET A 1041 32.80 46.68 -1.14
N ILE A 1042 32.03 46.23 -2.13
CA ILE A 1042 30.77 45.51 -1.92
C ILE A 1042 31.09 44.03 -1.89
N TYR A 1043 31.06 43.44 -0.70
CA TYR A 1043 31.51 42.08 -0.44
C TYR A 1043 30.34 41.13 -0.24
N ASP A 1044 30.33 39.99 -0.92
CA ASP A 1044 29.40 38.89 -0.67
C ASP A 1044 29.99 37.92 0.35
N ARG A 1045 29.33 37.85 1.51
CA ARG A 1045 29.76 37.09 2.66
C ARG A 1045 29.58 35.58 2.51
N TYR A 1046 28.73 35.12 1.60
CA TYR A 1046 28.48 33.69 1.40
C TYR A 1046 29.53 33.05 0.49
N ASN A 1047 30.05 33.80 -0.48
CA ASN A 1047 30.96 33.29 -1.50
C ASN A 1047 32.40 33.81 -1.38
N ASP A 1048 32.69 34.69 -0.42
CA ASP A 1048 33.99 35.37 -0.24
C ASP A 1048 34.44 36.09 -1.52
N THR A 1049 33.54 36.88 -2.10
CA THR A 1049 33.74 37.57 -3.38
C THR A 1049 33.35 39.04 -3.30
N TYR A 1050 33.82 39.83 -4.26
CA TYR A 1050 33.59 41.28 -4.31
C TYR A 1050 32.97 41.67 -5.65
N LEU A 1051 32.07 42.65 -5.63
CA LEU A 1051 31.53 43.24 -6.86
C LEU A 1051 32.68 43.85 -7.65
N THR A 1052 32.89 43.37 -8.86
CA THR A 1052 34.04 43.72 -9.68
C THR A 1052 33.61 44.24 -11.04
N ALA A 1053 34.16 45.39 -11.43
CA ALA A 1053 33.96 46.00 -12.74
C ALA A 1053 34.88 45.35 -13.79
N ASN A 1054 34.32 44.97 -14.94
CA ASN A 1054 35.06 44.32 -16.03
C ASN A 1054 35.31 45.24 -17.24
N GLY A 1055 35.07 46.54 -17.12
CA GLY A 1055 35.20 47.53 -18.20
C GLY A 1055 33.86 48.01 -18.79
N ASN A 1056 33.92 49.06 -19.62
CA ASN A 1056 32.74 49.78 -20.12
C ASN A 1056 31.79 48.89 -20.95
N ASN A 1057 30.49 48.95 -20.67
CA ASN A 1057 29.42 48.12 -21.23
C ASN A 1057 29.57 46.60 -21.02
N LEU A 1058 30.46 46.17 -20.13
CA LEU A 1058 30.64 44.78 -19.74
C LEU A 1058 29.95 44.49 -18.40
N SER A 1059 29.52 43.24 -18.24
CA SER A 1059 28.84 42.76 -17.03
C SER A 1059 29.79 42.74 -15.83
N CYS A 1060 29.31 43.27 -14.71
CA CYS A 1060 29.92 43.08 -13.41
C CYS A 1060 29.68 41.65 -12.92
N ILE A 1061 30.62 41.13 -12.15
CA ILE A 1061 30.53 39.82 -11.49
C ILE A 1061 30.96 39.97 -10.03
N MET A 1062 30.59 39.01 -9.20
CA MET A 1062 31.23 38.79 -7.90
C MET A 1062 32.45 37.90 -8.13
N SER A 1063 33.66 38.41 -7.86
CA SER A 1063 34.89 37.66 -8.05
C SER A 1063 35.76 37.64 -6.79
N GLN A 1064 36.52 36.55 -6.63
CA GLN A 1064 37.57 36.50 -5.63
C GLN A 1064 38.67 37.49 -6.01
N LYS A 1065 39.40 37.98 -5.01
CA LYS A 1065 40.56 38.83 -5.24
C LYS A 1065 41.70 38.01 -5.86
N ALA A 1066 42.00 38.22 -7.14
CA ALA A 1066 43.18 37.62 -7.76
C ALA A 1066 44.46 38.24 -7.18
N SER A 1067 45.48 37.41 -6.93
CA SER A 1067 46.77 37.88 -6.41
C SER A 1067 47.47 38.77 -7.43
N GLY A 1068 47.52 40.08 -7.17
CA GLY A 1068 48.23 41.06 -8.00
C GLY A 1068 47.34 42.00 -8.80
N GLU A 1069 46.01 41.87 -8.73
CA GLU A 1069 45.10 42.84 -9.32
C GLU A 1069 45.08 44.16 -8.54
N ASP A 1070 44.90 45.27 -9.27
CA ASP A 1070 44.65 46.57 -8.69
C ASP A 1070 43.30 46.54 -7.97
N ILE A 1071 43.31 46.84 -6.68
CA ILE A 1071 42.12 46.86 -5.84
C ILE A 1071 41.08 47.88 -6.35
N SER A 1072 41.48 48.81 -7.22
CA SER A 1072 40.64 49.83 -7.85
C SER A 1072 39.44 49.27 -8.62
N THR A 1073 39.49 48.05 -9.15
CA THR A 1073 38.36 47.40 -9.88
C THR A 1073 37.26 46.87 -8.96
N GLN A 1074 37.58 46.71 -7.66
CA GLN A 1074 36.68 46.24 -6.61
C GLN A 1074 36.19 47.38 -5.70
N VAL A 1075 36.68 48.60 -5.95
CA VAL A 1075 36.30 49.81 -5.21
C VAL A 1075 35.25 50.58 -5.99
N TRP A 1076 34.15 50.86 -5.31
CA TRP A 1076 33.01 51.60 -5.81
C TRP A 1076 32.74 52.80 -4.94
N TYR A 1077 32.68 53.97 -5.54
CA TYR A 1077 32.16 55.17 -4.91
C TYR A 1077 30.63 55.13 -4.91
N LEU A 1078 30.03 55.22 -3.73
CA LEU A 1078 28.59 55.34 -3.55
C LEU A 1078 28.24 56.83 -3.46
N GLU A 1079 27.45 57.32 -4.40
CA GLU A 1079 27.02 58.71 -4.49
C GLU A 1079 25.50 58.81 -4.33
N ASN A 1080 25.05 59.43 -3.24
CA ASN A 1080 23.64 59.66 -2.90
C ASN A 1080 23.12 61.00 -3.48
N ASP A 1081 21.83 61.05 -3.88
CA ASP A 1081 21.12 62.23 -4.40
C ASP A 1081 20.41 63.12 -3.36
N GLY A 1082 20.59 62.87 -2.07
CA GLY A 1082 19.81 63.43 -0.98
C GLY A 1082 18.59 62.59 -0.56
N SER A 1083 18.36 61.43 -1.20
CA SER A 1083 17.41 60.40 -0.77
C SER A 1083 18.14 59.16 -0.20
N ASN A 1084 17.57 57.95 -0.28
CA ASN A 1084 18.27 56.70 0.07
C ASN A 1084 18.72 55.92 -1.18
N TYR A 1085 18.88 56.62 -2.31
CA TYR A 1085 19.27 56.06 -3.60
C TYR A 1085 20.65 56.53 -4.06
N TYR A 1086 21.39 55.62 -4.71
CA TYR A 1086 22.81 55.76 -5.04
C TYR A 1086 23.08 55.54 -6.53
N ASN A 1087 24.03 56.33 -7.04
CA ASN A 1087 24.89 55.90 -8.12
C ASN A 1087 26.07 55.13 -7.51
N ILE A 1088 26.39 53.98 -8.10
CA ILE A 1088 27.53 53.15 -7.70
C ILE A 1088 28.55 53.25 -8.83
N VAL A 1089 29.67 53.92 -8.59
CA VAL A 1089 30.63 54.35 -9.61
C VAL A 1089 32.00 53.73 -9.34
N ASN A 1090 32.62 53.06 -10.30
CA ASN A 1090 33.96 52.51 -10.09
C ASN A 1090 35.04 53.60 -10.21
N SER A 1091 36.28 53.25 -9.90
CA SER A 1091 37.46 54.13 -10.01
C SER A 1091 37.71 54.70 -11.42
N ASP A 1092 37.25 54.03 -12.48
CA ASP A 1092 37.32 54.50 -13.87
C ASP A 1092 36.17 55.45 -14.26
N THR A 1093 35.38 55.93 -13.28
CA THR A 1093 34.20 56.79 -13.49
C THR A 1093 33.05 56.11 -14.27
N LEU A 1094 33.01 54.78 -14.29
CA LEU A 1094 31.93 54.00 -14.91
C LEU A 1094 30.83 53.69 -13.88
N PHE A 1095 29.58 53.96 -14.28
CA PHE A 1095 28.38 53.77 -13.46
C PHE A 1095 27.85 52.35 -13.57
N LEU A 1096 27.51 51.72 -12.45
CA LEU A 1096 26.74 50.48 -12.43
C LEU A 1096 25.34 50.71 -13.00
N THR A 1097 24.86 49.80 -13.83
CA THR A 1097 23.55 49.87 -14.50
C THR A 1097 22.60 48.80 -14.00
N LEU A 1098 21.30 48.98 -14.23
CA LEU A 1098 20.24 48.01 -13.88
C LEU A 1098 20.45 46.60 -14.47
N ALA A 1099 21.26 46.49 -15.52
CA ALA A 1099 21.60 45.23 -16.17
C ALA A 1099 22.85 44.56 -15.56
N ALA A 1100 23.31 45.02 -14.38
CA ALA A 1100 24.59 44.64 -13.77
C ALA A 1100 25.78 44.77 -14.73
N LYS A 1101 25.81 45.86 -15.50
CA LYS A 1101 26.94 46.27 -16.37
C LYS A 1101 27.48 47.63 -15.94
N THR A 1102 28.71 47.98 -16.30
CA THR A 1102 29.19 49.36 -16.15
C THR A 1102 28.95 50.19 -17.41
N SER A 1103 28.79 51.51 -17.29
CA SER A 1103 28.62 52.42 -18.44
C SER A 1103 29.15 53.81 -18.15
N THR A 1104 29.59 54.54 -19.18
CA THR A 1104 29.92 55.98 -19.07
C THR A 1104 28.70 56.88 -18.93
N THR A 1105 27.48 56.35 -19.11
CA THR A 1105 26.23 57.12 -19.03
C THR A 1105 25.67 57.10 -17.62
N THR A 1106 25.42 58.27 -17.03
CA THR A 1106 24.91 58.39 -15.67
C THR A 1106 23.43 57.96 -15.57
N GLY A 1107 23.09 57.21 -14.52
CA GLY A 1107 21.72 56.86 -14.18
C GLY A 1107 21.08 57.85 -13.21
N ARG A 1108 19.74 57.93 -13.16
CA ARG A 1108 19.00 58.62 -12.10
C ARG A 1108 19.02 57.76 -10.81
N TYR A 1109 20.16 57.68 -10.13
CA TYR A 1109 20.36 57.04 -8.81
C TYR A 1109 19.53 55.75 -8.64
N PRO A 1110 19.86 54.68 -9.38
CA PRO A 1110 18.93 53.57 -9.55
C PRO A 1110 18.94 52.54 -8.42
N PHE A 1111 19.83 52.65 -7.43
CA PHE A 1111 20.09 51.60 -6.43
C PHE A 1111 19.82 52.07 -5.01
N ALA A 1112 19.31 51.19 -4.17
CA ALA A 1112 19.21 51.40 -2.74
C ALA A 1112 19.62 50.12 -2.01
N PHE A 1113 19.97 50.26 -0.74
CA PHE A 1113 20.38 49.16 0.11
C PHE A 1113 19.37 48.98 1.23
N ARG A 1114 18.96 47.74 1.47
CA ARG A 1114 18.26 47.36 2.69
C ARG A 1114 19.26 46.77 3.67
N GLN A 1115 19.18 47.16 4.94
CA GLN A 1115 20.02 46.62 6.01
C GLN A 1115 19.21 45.67 6.89
N ALA A 1116 19.78 44.53 7.27
CA ALA A 1116 19.19 43.70 8.32
C ALA A 1116 19.42 44.39 9.67
N LEU A 1117 18.33 44.68 10.39
CA LEU A 1117 18.36 45.50 11.61
C LEU A 1117 19.38 44.98 12.62
N GLY A 1118 20.28 45.84 13.11
CA GLY A 1118 21.30 45.47 14.10
C GLY A 1118 22.53 44.76 13.55
N THR A 1119 22.69 44.65 12.22
CA THR A 1119 23.88 44.04 11.56
C THR A 1119 24.50 45.00 10.56
N ASP A 1120 25.66 44.64 10.01
CA ASP A 1120 26.24 45.29 8.83
C ASP A 1120 25.99 44.47 7.55
N TYR A 1121 24.88 43.76 7.48
CA TYR A 1121 24.48 42.95 6.34
C TYR A 1121 23.44 43.69 5.52
N TYR A 1122 23.64 43.69 4.21
CA TYR A 1122 22.90 44.49 3.26
C TYR A 1122 22.39 43.64 2.10
N GLU A 1123 21.30 44.09 1.49
CA GLU A 1123 20.81 43.58 0.22
C GLU A 1123 20.62 44.76 -0.73
N LEU A 1124 21.13 44.63 -1.95
CA LEU A 1124 21.05 45.65 -2.98
C LEU A 1124 19.76 45.45 -3.78
N HIS A 1125 18.97 46.51 -3.96
CA HIS A 1125 17.86 46.52 -4.90
C HIS A 1125 17.89 47.73 -5.81
N ASN A 1126 17.15 47.64 -6.90
CA ASN A 1126 16.94 48.78 -7.78
C ASN A 1126 15.69 49.61 -7.39
N LYS A 1127 15.49 50.74 -8.08
CA LYS A 1127 14.33 51.64 -7.95
C LYS A 1127 12.95 51.02 -8.19
N TYR A 1128 12.86 49.78 -8.70
CA TYR A 1128 11.63 49.03 -8.88
C TYR A 1128 11.43 47.96 -7.76
N PRO A 1129 11.93 48.27 -6.56
CA PRO A 1129 12.26 47.34 -5.46
C PRO A 1129 12.68 45.91 -5.81
N TYR A 1130 13.38 45.67 -6.93
CA TYR A 1130 13.88 44.32 -7.23
C TYR A 1130 15.26 44.10 -6.65
N TYR A 1131 15.34 43.16 -5.70
CA TYR A 1131 16.59 42.75 -5.05
C TYR A 1131 17.45 41.92 -6.01
N TRP A 1132 18.77 42.03 -5.83
CA TRP A 1132 19.77 41.32 -6.63
C TRP A 1132 20.19 40.03 -5.94
N LEU A 1133 20.35 38.96 -6.72
CA LEU A 1133 20.89 37.68 -6.24
C LEU A 1133 22.30 37.47 -6.77
N PHE A 1134 23.15 36.91 -5.93
CA PHE A 1134 24.56 36.65 -6.19
C PHE A 1134 24.78 35.14 -6.21
N GLY A 1135 25.09 34.59 -7.39
CA GLY A 1135 25.35 33.17 -7.56
C GLY A 1135 26.74 32.79 -7.05
N SER A 1136 26.89 31.54 -6.61
CA SER A 1136 28.20 30.97 -6.23
C SER A 1136 29.18 30.88 -7.41
N ASP A 1137 28.68 30.97 -8.65
CA ASP A 1137 29.50 31.09 -9.87
C ASP A 1137 29.95 32.54 -10.16
N GLY A 1138 29.66 33.47 -9.25
CA GLY A 1138 29.98 34.89 -9.37
C GLY A 1138 29.01 35.69 -10.25
N LYS A 1139 28.00 35.07 -10.87
CA LYS A 1139 27.04 35.79 -11.70
C LYS A 1139 26.03 36.56 -10.85
N ILE A 1140 25.64 37.73 -11.37
CA ILE A 1140 24.63 38.59 -10.75
C ILE A 1140 23.33 38.42 -11.52
N SER A 1141 22.27 37.98 -10.84
CA SER A 1141 20.94 37.87 -11.41
C SER A 1141 20.13 39.12 -11.09
N VAL A 1142 19.85 39.92 -12.13
CA VAL A 1142 19.04 41.14 -12.01
C VAL A 1142 17.56 40.81 -12.24
N SER A 1143 16.71 41.18 -11.27
CA SER A 1143 15.23 41.04 -11.25
C SER A 1143 14.67 39.71 -10.74
N LYS A 1144 14.58 39.53 -9.41
CA LYS A 1144 13.53 38.74 -8.73
C LYS A 1144 13.54 38.98 -7.20
N SER A 1145 12.37 38.78 -6.57
CA SER A 1145 11.95 39.22 -5.22
C SER A 1145 11.76 40.74 -5.06
N LYS A 1146 10.62 41.11 -4.46
CA LYS A 1146 10.31 42.49 -4.02
C LYS A 1146 10.60 42.71 -2.53
N GLN A 1147 11.14 41.70 -1.87
CA GLN A 1147 11.48 41.69 -0.44
C GLN A 1147 12.91 41.16 -0.25
N PRO A 1148 13.65 41.63 0.76
CA PRO A 1148 14.94 41.07 1.14
C PRO A 1148 14.79 39.60 1.54
N THR A 1149 15.82 38.80 1.31
CA THR A 1149 15.76 37.35 1.56
C THR A 1149 16.94 36.81 2.33
N THR A 1150 18.15 37.33 2.12
CA THR A 1150 19.38 36.69 2.64
C THR A 1150 20.46 37.67 3.10
N TYR A 1151 20.34 38.97 2.78
CA TYR A 1151 21.34 39.99 3.13
C TYR A 1151 22.81 39.56 2.88
N PRO A 1152 23.15 39.19 1.64
CA PRO A 1152 24.45 38.60 1.32
C PRO A 1152 25.60 39.60 1.37
N LEU A 1153 25.31 40.91 1.32
CA LEU A 1153 26.33 41.92 1.11
C LEU A 1153 26.83 42.54 2.41
N MET A 1154 28.10 42.91 2.44
CA MET A 1154 28.69 43.82 3.41
C MET A 1154 29.34 44.98 2.65
N LEU A 1155 29.07 46.20 3.09
CA LEU A 1155 29.72 47.39 2.55
C LEU A 1155 30.97 47.68 3.38
N ILE A 1156 32.14 47.50 2.78
CA ILE A 1156 33.43 47.68 3.45
C ILE A 1156 33.98 49.04 3.03
N PRO A 1157 34.09 50.04 3.94
CA PRO A 1157 34.71 51.32 3.61
C PRO A 1157 36.14 51.11 3.12
N TYR A 1158 36.47 51.70 1.98
CA TYR A 1158 37.79 51.71 1.41
C TYR A 1158 38.51 53.01 1.79
N ASN A 1159 39.72 52.89 2.32
CA ASN A 1159 40.59 54.03 2.62
C ASN A 1159 42.01 53.70 2.14
N ALA A 1160 42.48 54.45 1.13
CA ALA A 1160 43.81 54.28 0.56
C ALA A 1160 44.96 54.57 1.56
N ASN A 1161 44.69 55.34 2.63
CA ASN A 1161 45.66 55.79 3.63
C ASN A 1161 45.61 55.02 4.96
N ALA A 1162 44.68 54.08 5.13
CA ALA A 1162 44.55 53.28 6.35
C ALA A 1162 45.59 52.14 6.37
N ILE A 1163 46.88 52.49 6.44
CA ILE A 1163 47.97 51.55 6.70
C ILE A 1163 48.73 52.05 7.92
N SER A 1164 48.33 51.59 9.10
CA SER A 1164 49.28 51.45 10.20
C SER A 1164 48.92 50.19 10.96
N ASN A 1165 49.83 49.21 10.96
CA ASN A 1165 49.81 48.14 11.94
C ASN A 1165 49.66 48.78 13.33
N PRO A 1166 48.74 48.34 14.20
CA PRO A 1166 48.77 48.78 15.58
C PRO A 1166 50.12 48.33 16.17
N THR A 1167 50.95 49.30 16.58
CA THR A 1167 52.06 49.00 17.49
C THR A 1167 51.44 48.50 18.79
N ILE A 1168 51.69 47.25 19.11
CA ILE A 1168 51.28 46.62 20.37
C ILE A 1168 51.98 47.42 21.48
N GLN A 1169 51.23 48.22 22.24
CA GLN A 1169 51.65 48.62 23.58
C GLN A 1169 51.14 47.54 24.53
N ASP A 1170 52.08 46.97 25.29
CA ASP A 1170 51.87 45.96 26.31
C ASP A 1170 50.64 46.23 27.19
N GLY A 1171 49.80 45.21 27.39
CA GLY A 1171 48.96 45.13 28.59
C GLY A 1171 47.50 44.67 28.49
N GLY A 1172 46.96 44.28 27.32
CA GLY A 1172 45.57 43.78 27.26
C GLY A 1172 45.30 42.83 26.10
N ALA A 1173 44.76 41.64 26.41
CA ALA A 1173 44.41 40.60 25.43
C ALA A 1173 43.46 41.16 24.35
N THR A 1174 44.00 41.40 23.15
CA THR A 1174 43.29 41.98 22.02
C THR A 1174 42.66 40.86 21.19
N ALA A 1175 41.34 40.87 20.99
CA ALA A 1175 40.68 39.86 20.16
C ALA A 1175 40.64 40.30 18.70
N ILE A 1176 41.27 39.50 17.82
CA ILE A 1176 41.27 39.67 16.36
C ILE A 1176 40.35 38.60 15.81
N TYR A 1177 39.45 38.95 14.89
CA TYR A 1177 38.59 38.00 14.20
C TYR A 1177 38.69 38.19 12.69
N ASN A 1178 38.47 37.13 11.92
CA ASN A 1178 38.13 37.32 10.51
C ASN A 1178 36.67 37.80 10.38
N ILE A 1179 36.25 38.09 9.16
CA ILE A 1179 34.89 38.58 8.91
C ILE A 1179 33.78 37.56 9.21
N MET A 1180 34.13 36.29 9.35
CA MET A 1180 33.24 35.18 9.76
C MET A 1180 33.15 35.02 11.28
N GLY A 1181 33.76 35.91 12.07
CA GLY A 1181 33.74 35.84 13.53
C GLY A 1181 34.68 34.77 14.11
N GLN A 1182 35.58 34.20 13.31
CA GLN A 1182 36.60 33.26 13.79
C GLN A 1182 37.77 34.02 14.39
N LYS A 1183 38.18 33.67 15.61
CA LYS A 1183 39.28 34.33 16.32
C LYS A 1183 40.63 34.01 15.65
N LEU A 1184 41.41 35.03 15.30
CA LEU A 1184 42.74 34.94 14.70
C LEU A 1184 43.82 35.27 15.74
N SER A 1185 44.99 34.64 15.61
CA SER A 1185 46.16 34.92 16.44
C SER A 1185 46.94 36.16 15.99
N GLN A 1186 46.80 36.56 14.73
CA GLN A 1186 47.40 37.75 14.13
C GLN A 1186 46.55 38.22 12.94
N PRO A 1187 46.62 39.50 12.53
CA PRO A 1187 45.89 39.98 11.36
C PRO A 1187 46.41 39.28 10.09
N VAL A 1188 45.49 38.81 9.24
CA VAL A 1188 45.82 38.17 7.96
C VAL A 1188 45.65 39.14 6.79
N LYS A 1189 46.34 38.92 5.66
CA LYS A 1189 46.14 39.72 4.44
C LYS A 1189 44.67 39.67 4.03
N GLY A 1190 44.02 40.83 3.92
CA GLY A 1190 42.58 40.94 3.72
C GLY A 1190 41.87 41.65 4.87
N LEU A 1191 40.55 41.48 4.97
CA LEU A 1191 39.73 42.19 5.96
C LEU A 1191 39.72 41.47 7.31
N ASN A 1192 40.03 42.21 8.38
CA ASN A 1192 40.09 41.71 9.76
C ASN A 1192 39.19 42.57 10.66
N ILE A 1193 38.69 42.00 11.75
CA ILE A 1193 37.99 42.70 12.83
C ILE A 1193 38.96 42.77 14.02
N ILE A 1194 39.49 43.96 14.30
CA ILE A 1194 40.45 44.20 15.38
C ILE A 1194 39.80 45.17 16.37
N ASN A 1195 39.59 44.75 17.62
CA ASN A 1195 38.90 45.57 18.64
C ASN A 1195 37.54 46.10 18.19
N GLY A 1196 36.76 45.25 17.52
CA GLY A 1196 35.44 45.60 17.01
C GLY A 1196 35.44 46.54 15.79
N LYS A 1197 36.60 46.88 15.22
CA LYS A 1197 36.70 47.70 14.00
C LYS A 1197 37.16 46.85 12.82
N LYS A 1198 36.47 46.98 11.68
CA LYS A 1198 36.88 46.36 10.41
C LYS A 1198 38.09 47.09 9.84
N VAL A 1199 39.19 46.38 9.61
CA VAL A 1199 40.47 46.90 9.14
C VAL A 1199 40.94 46.05 7.98
N MET A 1200 41.15 46.68 6.83
CA MET A 1200 41.70 46.02 5.66
C MET A 1200 43.23 46.02 5.76
N VAL A 1201 43.83 44.83 5.85
CA VAL A 1201 45.26 44.62 5.99
C VAL A 1201 45.86 44.27 4.63
N ARG A 1202 46.68 45.16 4.08
CA ARG A 1202 47.47 44.88 2.87
C ARG A 1202 48.81 44.28 3.28
N ALA A 1203 49.28 43.28 2.54
CA ALA A 1203 50.67 42.83 2.68
C ALA A 1203 51.61 43.99 2.35
N ARG A 1204 52.78 44.06 3.02
CA ARG A 1204 53.93 44.77 2.46
C ARG A 1204 54.46 44.03 1.25
#